data_AF-A0A8J5IKG4-F1
#
_entry.id   AF-A0A8J5IKG4-F1
#
_cell.length_a   1.000
_cell.length_b   1.000
_cell.length_c   1.000
_cell.angle_alpha   90.00
_cell.angle_beta   90.00
_cell.angle_gamma   90.00
#
_symmetry.space_group_name_H-M   'P 1'
#
loop_
_entity.id
_entity.type
_entity.pdbx_description
1 polymer ?
#
loop_
_entity_poly.entity_id
_entity_poly.type
_entity_poly.pdbx_seq_one_letter_code
_entity_poly.pdbx_strand_id
1 'polypeptide(L)'
;MADNTATCDEMLENSFLAGPLKTLPAFGGFQTCINANIFDLYPAIERSEKCDLSVLLSLVSGDSGDSSAFMEVLKTLLGGVTSSNSSESTDLKATLSSWSTNTTKLNGFCNVMNTKAGPCIETLLPALISLLESDAMCCHELNGYLEVLKLLVPTGQTLEQTLIDIVNGLHQTMCTTATSDGEVCAAPMFSYLSAIISTDESSLLGAIIFRAGVPLYVAAENDVCSSLETTSLASGLASGASIPYYAASCCASGLSKFLQSLDSVMTHLSGNSMAELFTLITGRQNAVSQFTALYPAIESCAFESTCTSPNFTLSVSNTSSNATTTWSSRDAVNSKTRSPKNVTCTLVKLCDSNSVCSEVCEARTASIDPWVVDTIAYQNEMSYAETLCYTQLPATHNSVITQARGYGNRDQLFNAMLNASNSNSYMRTSNQFLSVTDQLDLGVRFLELDVHYFASSLRSAHCSEFGIAFVNDAASALVSSLESVLDASGEDSTVQWGSELVGCLPSLSGIRADEQRLHNESLGEITTWLSSHPEDLVVIYTEIGDDVSTYSQIDALLELYTTTFGDLLFSPSNFDAAGGDWNGFTLEELISQGKQVILVTTPEANDQMFYMRELCAGWADVPSSTTGSSGTFFGEMMNAGTLVRAFKSVLHYATLTERALSGGSVELDTASRPGHVNASSLPVFVDAGVNILAPDGLDGAIMAAMVWSWAANEPDVNTASVVQLSAADGRWYGVADSSSISHVACVSSSNRTTWQVVSQGSSCPDGYATGAPHLAVENSALLTVLQAEASDATALLEVNLTNFPVISAAGQAAYDAGDTSSSQSRIGADGTGGSGSTVSGAATTTTTTTWSLAVIAAMTLWMN
;
A
#
# COMPACT_ATOMS: atom_id res chain seq x y z
N MET A 1 -20.04 -10.75 -12.08
CA MET A 1 -20.78 -9.55 -12.57
C MET A 1 -21.45 -8.92 -11.37
N ALA A 2 -21.64 -7.61 -11.28
CA ALA A 2 -22.34 -7.02 -10.13
C ALA A 2 -23.81 -7.49 -10.12
N ASP A 3 -24.16 -8.36 -9.19
CA ASP A 3 -25.53 -8.84 -9.00
C ASP A 3 -26.46 -7.72 -8.54
N ASN A 4 -27.74 -7.81 -8.91
CA ASN A 4 -28.75 -6.90 -8.39
C ASN A 4 -29.10 -7.31 -6.95
N THR A 5 -28.58 -6.57 -5.96
CA THR A 5 -28.82 -6.79 -4.52
C THR A 5 -30.30 -6.99 -4.21
N ALA A 6 -31.20 -6.19 -4.80
CA ALA A 6 -32.64 -6.31 -4.59
C ALA A 6 -33.23 -7.65 -5.08
N THR A 7 -32.67 -8.25 -6.14
CA THR A 7 -33.05 -9.59 -6.60
C THR A 7 -32.54 -10.67 -5.65
N CYS A 8 -31.32 -10.53 -5.14
CA CYS A 8 -30.74 -11.44 -4.15
C CYS A 8 -31.52 -11.44 -2.82
N ASP A 9 -31.92 -10.26 -2.36
CA ASP A 9 -32.75 -10.09 -1.16
C ASP A 9 -34.15 -10.68 -1.37
N GLU A 10 -34.82 -10.39 -2.50
CA GLU A 10 -36.13 -10.97 -2.84
C GLU A 10 -36.09 -12.50 -2.91
N MET A 11 -35.01 -13.09 -3.43
CA MET A 11 -34.79 -14.54 -3.43
C MET A 11 -34.68 -15.13 -2.02
N LEU A 12 -34.03 -14.41 -1.10
CA LEU A 12 -33.91 -14.84 0.30
C LEU A 12 -35.24 -14.70 1.05
N GLU A 13 -35.98 -13.60 0.86
CA GLU A 13 -37.27 -13.39 1.52
C GLU A 13 -38.32 -14.44 1.14
N ASN A 14 -38.32 -14.89 -0.13
CA ASN A 14 -39.23 -15.91 -0.64
C ASN A 14 -38.77 -17.36 -0.38
N SER A 15 -37.63 -17.56 0.30
CA SER A 15 -37.07 -18.89 0.54
C SER A 15 -37.73 -19.66 1.68
N PHE A 16 -37.86 -20.97 1.53
CA PHE A 16 -38.25 -21.86 2.64
C PHE A 16 -37.15 -21.97 3.73
N LEU A 17 -35.91 -21.57 3.42
CA LEU A 17 -34.79 -21.49 4.36
C LEU A 17 -34.60 -20.08 4.96
N ALA A 18 -35.46 -19.10 4.62
CA ALA A 18 -35.31 -17.71 5.06
C ALA A 18 -35.17 -17.54 6.58
N GLY A 19 -35.89 -18.36 7.37
CA GLY A 19 -35.78 -18.34 8.84
C GLY A 19 -34.38 -18.73 9.33
N PRO A 20 -33.91 -19.97 9.07
CA PRO A 20 -32.56 -20.41 9.43
C PRO A 20 -31.41 -19.61 8.81
N LEU A 21 -31.57 -19.05 7.60
CA LEU A 21 -30.53 -18.23 6.98
C LEU A 21 -30.45 -16.84 7.61
N LYS A 22 -31.56 -16.24 8.08
CA LYS A 22 -31.55 -14.93 8.76
C LYS A 22 -30.88 -14.94 10.14
N THR A 23 -30.57 -16.11 10.69
CA THR A 23 -29.76 -16.29 11.90
C THR A 23 -28.25 -16.39 11.64
N LEU A 24 -27.81 -16.50 10.37
CA LEU A 24 -26.42 -16.39 9.96
C LEU A 24 -26.02 -14.91 9.81
N PRO A 25 -24.72 -14.56 9.75
CA PRO A 25 -24.28 -13.19 9.47
C PRO A 25 -24.81 -12.67 8.11
N ALA A 26 -25.30 -11.43 8.07
CA ALA A 26 -25.70 -10.77 6.82
C ALA A 26 -24.53 -10.16 6.02
N PHE A 27 -23.30 -10.28 6.55
CA PHE A 27 -22.05 -9.78 5.99
C PHE A 27 -21.82 -10.29 4.56
N GLY A 28 -21.41 -9.42 3.64
CA GLY A 28 -21.07 -9.80 2.26
C GLY A 28 -22.23 -10.31 1.41
N GLY A 29 -23.48 -10.22 1.87
CA GLY A 29 -24.58 -10.96 1.24
C GLY A 29 -24.51 -12.48 1.47
N PHE A 30 -23.79 -12.95 2.50
CA PHE A 30 -23.64 -14.38 2.79
C PHE A 30 -24.97 -15.16 2.81
N GLN A 31 -26.00 -14.62 3.48
CA GLN A 31 -27.33 -15.23 3.51
C GLN A 31 -27.95 -15.41 2.11
N THR A 32 -27.78 -14.44 1.20
CA THR A 32 -28.37 -14.47 -0.14
C THR A 32 -27.54 -15.35 -1.09
N CYS A 33 -26.21 -15.35 -0.98
CA CYS A 33 -25.31 -16.28 -1.66
C CYS A 33 -25.63 -17.75 -1.34
N ILE A 34 -25.71 -18.12 -0.05
CA ILE A 34 -26.05 -19.49 0.36
C ILE A 34 -27.45 -19.88 -0.11
N ASN A 35 -28.42 -18.96 -0.03
CA ASN A 35 -29.76 -19.22 -0.50
C ASN A 35 -29.84 -19.49 -2.01
N ALA A 36 -29.16 -18.68 -2.82
CA ALA A 36 -29.17 -18.78 -4.27
C ALA A 36 -28.52 -20.08 -4.78
N ASN A 37 -27.48 -20.55 -4.08
CA ASN A 37 -26.62 -21.67 -4.52
C ASN A 37 -26.70 -22.90 -3.61
N ILE A 38 -27.79 -23.04 -2.84
CA ILE A 38 -27.98 -24.17 -1.91
C ILE A 38 -27.91 -25.53 -2.62
N PHE A 39 -28.28 -25.60 -3.90
CA PHE A 39 -28.21 -26.81 -4.72
C PHE A 39 -26.79 -27.20 -5.14
N ASP A 40 -25.84 -26.27 -5.14
CA ASP A 40 -24.43 -26.53 -5.43
C ASP A 40 -23.67 -26.99 -4.16
N LEU A 41 -24.15 -26.55 -2.99
CA LEU A 41 -23.66 -27.01 -1.67
C LEU A 41 -24.30 -28.35 -1.25
N TYR A 42 -25.55 -28.62 -1.65
CA TYR A 42 -26.28 -29.83 -1.27
C TYR A 42 -25.52 -31.15 -1.52
N PRO A 43 -24.77 -31.35 -2.63
CA PRO A 43 -24.03 -32.58 -2.86
C PRO A 43 -22.84 -32.80 -1.91
N ALA A 44 -22.36 -31.77 -1.21
CA ALA A 44 -21.40 -31.94 -0.11
C ALA A 44 -22.11 -32.45 1.15
N ILE A 45 -23.26 -31.83 1.48
CA ILE A 45 -24.11 -32.18 2.62
C ILE A 45 -24.67 -33.60 2.49
N GLU A 46 -25.25 -33.96 1.34
CA GLU A 46 -25.88 -35.28 1.10
C GLU A 46 -24.88 -36.44 1.24
N ARG A 47 -23.61 -36.21 0.91
CA ARG A 47 -22.55 -37.23 0.95
C ARG A 47 -21.87 -37.35 2.32
N SER A 48 -22.12 -36.41 3.24
CA SER A 48 -21.47 -36.40 4.55
C SER A 48 -22.26 -37.19 5.58
N GLU A 49 -21.69 -38.30 6.05
CA GLU A 49 -22.26 -39.09 7.15
C GLU A 49 -22.24 -38.35 8.51
N LYS A 50 -21.58 -37.19 8.59
CA LYS A 50 -21.37 -36.41 9.83
C LYS A 50 -21.94 -35.00 9.80
N CYS A 51 -22.25 -34.46 8.63
CA CYS A 51 -22.87 -33.13 8.48
C CYS A 51 -24.04 -33.18 7.49
N ASP A 52 -25.24 -33.44 8.00
CA ASP A 52 -26.48 -33.33 7.24
C ASP A 52 -27.22 -32.01 7.54
N LEU A 53 -28.27 -31.74 6.77
CA LEU A 53 -29.10 -30.53 6.91
C LEU A 53 -29.74 -30.40 8.31
N SER A 54 -30.03 -31.51 9.00
CA SER A 54 -30.58 -31.48 10.36
C SER A 54 -29.51 -31.12 11.40
N VAL A 55 -28.26 -31.56 11.21
CA VAL A 55 -27.11 -31.13 12.03
C VAL A 55 -26.92 -29.63 11.89
N LEU A 56 -26.85 -29.12 10.66
CA LEU A 56 -26.72 -27.68 10.35
C LEU A 56 -27.86 -26.86 10.97
N LEU A 57 -29.12 -27.26 10.77
CA LEU A 57 -30.26 -26.59 11.40
C LEU A 57 -30.16 -26.59 12.93
N SER A 58 -29.67 -27.67 13.54
CA SER A 58 -29.51 -27.78 15.02
C SER A 58 -28.33 -26.98 15.60
N LEU A 59 -27.37 -26.59 14.77
CA LEU A 59 -26.31 -25.64 15.14
C LEU A 59 -26.90 -24.24 15.22
N VAL A 60 -27.59 -23.85 14.14
CA VAL A 60 -28.11 -22.49 13.93
C VAL A 60 -29.33 -22.17 14.79
N SER A 61 -30.21 -23.14 15.08
CA SER A 61 -31.42 -22.92 15.87
C SER A 61 -31.16 -22.71 17.37
N GLY A 62 -30.02 -23.16 17.89
CA GLY A 62 -29.70 -23.06 19.31
C GLY A 62 -30.53 -23.99 20.23
N ASP A 63 -31.26 -24.97 19.68
CA ASP A 63 -32.24 -25.81 20.42
C ASP A 63 -31.66 -26.71 21.53
N SER A 64 -30.34 -26.69 21.75
CA SER A 64 -29.67 -27.44 22.82
C SER A 64 -28.78 -26.51 23.65
N GLY A 65 -28.57 -26.85 24.94
CA GLY A 65 -27.69 -26.09 25.83
C GLY A 65 -26.27 -25.96 25.26
N ASP A 66 -25.79 -27.00 24.58
CA ASP A 66 -24.48 -27.01 23.93
C ASP A 66 -24.47 -26.13 22.67
N SER A 67 -25.50 -26.18 21.81
CA SER A 67 -25.64 -25.26 20.66
C SER A 67 -25.69 -23.80 21.11
N SER A 68 -26.42 -23.50 22.19
CA SER A 68 -26.48 -22.17 22.80
C SER A 68 -25.11 -21.73 23.34
N ALA A 69 -24.38 -22.63 24.02
CA ALA A 69 -23.03 -22.35 24.50
C ALA A 69 -22.04 -22.11 23.33
N PHE A 70 -22.15 -22.90 22.25
CA PHE A 70 -21.35 -22.72 21.04
C PHE A 70 -21.57 -21.34 20.42
N MET A 71 -22.83 -20.92 20.22
CA MET A 71 -23.15 -19.61 19.64
C MET A 71 -22.75 -18.43 20.56
N GLU A 72 -22.78 -18.62 21.88
CA GLU A 72 -22.30 -17.63 22.85
C GLU A 72 -20.78 -17.47 22.77
N VAL A 73 -20.04 -18.58 22.82
CA VAL A 73 -18.56 -18.60 22.71
C VAL A 73 -18.11 -18.05 21.36
N LEU A 74 -18.76 -18.43 20.26
CA LEU A 74 -18.47 -17.90 18.92
C LEU A 74 -18.64 -16.37 18.88
N LYS A 75 -19.76 -15.85 19.39
CA LYS A 75 -19.99 -14.39 19.46
C LYS A 75 -18.92 -13.66 20.27
N THR A 76 -18.47 -14.20 21.39
CA THR A 76 -17.46 -13.58 22.26
C THR A 76 -16.03 -13.69 21.68
N LEU A 77 -15.70 -14.77 20.97
CA LEU A 77 -14.48 -14.86 20.15
C LEU A 77 -14.39 -13.69 19.15
N LEU A 78 -15.56 -13.26 18.66
CA LEU A 78 -15.71 -12.32 17.55
C LEU A 78 -16.33 -10.98 17.98
N GLY A 79 -16.21 -10.63 19.27
CA GLY A 79 -16.58 -9.30 19.75
C GLY A 79 -15.84 -8.22 18.95
N GLY A 80 -16.56 -7.18 18.53
CA GLY A 80 -16.05 -6.13 17.63
C GLY A 80 -16.14 -6.45 16.13
N VAL A 81 -16.33 -7.71 15.71
CA VAL A 81 -16.39 -8.10 14.29
C VAL A 81 -17.81 -8.04 13.71
N THR A 82 -18.82 -8.49 14.46
CA THR A 82 -20.21 -8.64 13.96
C THR A 82 -21.17 -7.52 14.39
N SER A 83 -20.71 -6.56 15.19
CA SER A 83 -21.57 -5.59 15.88
C SER A 83 -21.69 -4.25 15.14
N SER A 84 -22.51 -4.22 14.07
CA SER A 84 -23.01 -2.96 13.50
C SER A 84 -24.10 -2.28 14.35
N ASN A 85 -24.62 -2.96 15.39
CA ASN A 85 -25.48 -2.39 16.43
C ASN A 85 -24.70 -2.23 17.74
N SER A 86 -24.40 -0.98 18.11
CA SER A 86 -23.61 -0.58 19.26
C SER A 86 -24.29 -0.72 20.64
N SER A 87 -25.30 -1.60 20.76
CA SER A 87 -26.15 -1.73 21.96
C SER A 87 -25.90 -2.96 22.82
N GLU A 88 -25.11 -3.93 22.35
CA GLU A 88 -24.75 -5.15 23.10
C GLU A 88 -23.22 -5.25 23.25
N SER A 89 -22.61 -4.29 23.94
CA SER A 89 -21.26 -4.49 24.48
C SER A 89 -21.32 -5.61 25.53
N THR A 90 -20.55 -6.67 25.31
CA THR A 90 -20.43 -7.78 26.27
C THR A 90 -19.22 -7.51 27.16
N ASP A 91 -19.44 -7.55 28.49
CA ASP A 91 -18.35 -7.48 29.47
C ASP A 91 -17.54 -8.79 29.37
N LEU A 92 -16.48 -8.75 28.55
CA LEU A 92 -15.60 -9.89 28.30
C LEU A 92 -14.98 -10.37 29.62
N LYS A 93 -14.57 -9.46 30.49
CA LYS A 93 -13.95 -9.76 31.79
C LYS A 93 -14.88 -10.57 32.69
N ALA A 94 -16.13 -10.14 32.84
CA ALA A 94 -17.15 -10.89 33.60
C ALA A 94 -17.51 -12.22 32.92
N THR A 95 -17.55 -12.24 31.58
CA THR A 95 -17.85 -13.45 30.78
C THR A 95 -16.79 -14.53 30.99
N LEU A 96 -15.51 -14.18 30.86
CA LEU A 96 -14.39 -15.11 31.07
C LEU A 96 -14.29 -15.56 32.53
N SER A 97 -14.53 -14.67 33.50
CA SER A 97 -14.58 -15.04 34.92
C SER A 97 -15.69 -16.07 35.19
N SER A 98 -16.88 -15.88 34.60
CA SER A 98 -17.99 -16.84 34.66
C SER A 98 -17.62 -18.20 34.05
N TRP A 99 -17.04 -18.22 32.85
CA TRP A 99 -16.68 -19.47 32.17
C TRP A 99 -15.52 -20.21 32.84
N SER A 100 -14.57 -19.49 33.44
CA SER A 100 -13.44 -20.09 34.19
C SER A 100 -13.86 -20.91 35.40
N THR A 101 -15.08 -20.72 35.90
CA THR A 101 -15.64 -21.47 37.05
C THR A 101 -16.85 -22.33 36.69
N ASN A 102 -17.30 -22.27 35.43
CA ASN A 102 -18.44 -23.03 34.92
C ASN A 102 -18.09 -23.70 33.59
N THR A 103 -17.38 -24.82 33.69
CA THR A 103 -16.94 -25.63 32.54
C THR A 103 -18.09 -26.14 31.67
N THR A 104 -19.35 -26.09 32.10
CA THR A 104 -20.52 -26.46 31.29
C THR A 104 -20.57 -25.72 29.95
N LYS A 105 -20.23 -24.42 29.92
CA LYS A 105 -20.24 -23.61 28.69
C LYS A 105 -19.13 -24.05 27.73
N LEU A 106 -17.92 -24.24 28.25
CA LEU A 106 -16.76 -24.66 27.47
C LEU A 106 -16.91 -26.09 26.97
N ASN A 107 -17.39 -27.00 27.82
CA ASN A 107 -17.73 -28.38 27.47
C ASN A 107 -18.82 -28.44 26.40
N GLY A 108 -19.83 -27.56 26.46
CA GLY A 108 -20.86 -27.44 25.43
C GLY A 108 -20.30 -27.00 24.07
N PHE A 109 -19.49 -25.94 24.04
CA PHE A 109 -18.76 -25.50 22.84
C PHE A 109 -17.88 -26.62 22.28
N CYS A 110 -17.09 -27.28 23.13
CA CYS A 110 -16.21 -28.36 22.72
C CYS A 110 -16.98 -29.61 22.25
N ASN A 111 -18.12 -29.95 22.87
CA ASN A 111 -18.97 -31.04 22.40
C ASN A 111 -19.50 -30.73 21.00
N VAL A 112 -19.97 -29.49 20.74
CA VAL A 112 -20.43 -29.05 19.43
C VAL A 112 -19.30 -29.07 18.40
N MET A 113 -18.12 -28.54 18.71
CA MET A 113 -16.95 -28.59 17.81
C MET A 113 -16.57 -30.03 17.46
N ASN A 114 -16.55 -30.94 18.44
CA ASN A 114 -16.16 -32.33 18.22
C ASN A 114 -17.22 -33.19 17.49
N THR A 115 -18.51 -32.87 17.62
CA THR A 115 -19.60 -33.76 17.13
C THR A 115 -20.46 -33.19 16.01
N LYS A 116 -20.41 -31.87 15.76
CA LYS A 116 -21.26 -31.19 14.78
C LYS A 116 -20.51 -30.17 13.94
N ALA A 117 -20.00 -29.11 14.57
CA ALA A 117 -19.44 -27.95 13.86
C ALA A 117 -18.15 -28.30 13.12
N GLY A 118 -17.18 -28.97 13.76
CA GLY A 118 -15.95 -29.43 13.11
C GLY A 118 -16.20 -30.32 11.87
N PRO A 119 -17.01 -31.39 11.99
CA PRO A 119 -17.40 -32.20 10.83
C PRO A 119 -18.15 -31.44 9.73
N CYS A 120 -18.93 -30.42 10.08
CA CYS A 120 -19.59 -29.55 9.11
C CYS A 120 -18.64 -28.60 8.40
N ILE A 121 -17.69 -27.97 9.11
CA ILE A 121 -16.65 -27.12 8.50
C ILE A 121 -15.80 -27.95 7.54
N GLU A 122 -15.33 -29.14 7.96
CA GLU A 122 -14.60 -30.08 7.09
C GLU A 122 -15.39 -30.47 5.83
N THR A 123 -16.72 -30.62 5.93
CA THR A 123 -17.58 -30.95 4.79
C THR A 123 -17.82 -29.75 3.85
N LEU A 124 -18.07 -28.57 4.42
CA LEU A 124 -18.60 -27.41 3.68
C LEU A 124 -17.52 -26.47 3.17
N LEU A 125 -16.43 -26.26 3.91
CA LEU A 125 -15.38 -25.30 3.57
C LEU A 125 -14.84 -25.47 2.12
N PRO A 126 -14.56 -26.68 1.61
CA PRO A 126 -14.07 -26.86 0.24
C PRO A 126 -15.14 -26.51 -0.81
N ALA A 127 -16.41 -26.81 -0.51
CA ALA A 127 -17.54 -26.50 -1.39
C ALA A 127 -17.85 -24.99 -1.40
N LEU A 128 -17.74 -24.33 -0.24
CA LEU A 128 -17.88 -22.88 -0.11
C LEU A 128 -16.76 -22.14 -0.85
N ILE A 129 -15.49 -22.55 -0.68
CA ILE A 129 -14.37 -21.98 -1.45
C ILE A 129 -14.64 -22.13 -2.94
N SER A 130 -14.95 -23.35 -3.42
CA SER A 130 -15.22 -23.59 -4.85
C SER A 130 -16.42 -22.80 -5.40
N LEU A 131 -17.46 -22.58 -4.59
CA LEU A 131 -18.62 -21.76 -4.95
C LEU A 131 -18.20 -20.29 -5.11
N LEU A 132 -17.50 -19.75 -4.10
CA LEU A 132 -17.06 -18.36 -4.08
C LEU A 132 -16.04 -18.07 -5.19
N GLU A 133 -15.12 -18.99 -5.50
CA GLU A 133 -14.18 -18.86 -6.62
C GLU A 133 -14.87 -18.73 -7.99
N SER A 134 -16.08 -19.25 -8.14
CA SER A 134 -16.83 -19.22 -9.40
C SER A 134 -17.55 -17.89 -9.70
N ASP A 135 -17.48 -16.89 -8.80
CA ASP A 135 -18.26 -15.64 -8.87
C ASP A 135 -19.76 -15.92 -9.04
N ALA A 136 -20.27 -16.88 -8.24
CA ALA A 136 -21.64 -17.37 -8.32
C ALA A 136 -22.68 -16.28 -7.99
N MET A 137 -23.91 -16.48 -8.47
CA MET A 137 -24.99 -15.51 -8.32
C MET A 137 -25.26 -15.21 -6.84
N CYS A 138 -25.33 -13.92 -6.51
CA CYS A 138 -25.44 -13.35 -5.17
C CYS A 138 -24.20 -13.52 -4.28
N CYS A 139 -23.06 -13.96 -4.82
CA CYS A 139 -21.81 -14.17 -4.08
C CYS A 139 -20.68 -13.19 -4.45
N HIS A 140 -20.92 -12.19 -5.30
CA HIS A 140 -19.86 -11.32 -5.85
C HIS A 140 -19.01 -10.59 -4.79
N GLU A 141 -19.62 -10.08 -3.72
CA GLU A 141 -18.90 -9.41 -2.63
C GLU A 141 -18.01 -10.39 -1.85
N LEU A 142 -18.52 -11.61 -1.60
CA LEU A 142 -17.79 -12.71 -0.96
C LEU A 142 -16.65 -13.26 -1.84
N ASN A 143 -16.79 -13.21 -3.17
CA ASN A 143 -15.68 -13.50 -4.09
C ASN A 143 -14.53 -12.51 -3.86
N GLY A 144 -14.83 -11.21 -3.75
CA GLY A 144 -13.83 -10.20 -3.40
C GLY A 144 -13.13 -10.50 -2.06
N TYR A 145 -13.90 -10.87 -1.03
CA TYR A 145 -13.33 -11.27 0.26
C TYR A 145 -12.49 -12.54 0.18
N LEU A 146 -12.90 -13.54 -0.61
CA LEU A 146 -12.12 -14.75 -0.85
C LEU A 146 -10.79 -14.44 -1.56
N GLU A 147 -10.79 -13.53 -2.54
CA GLU A 147 -9.57 -13.11 -3.23
C GLU A 147 -8.61 -12.36 -2.27
N VAL A 148 -9.13 -11.55 -1.33
CA VAL A 148 -8.32 -10.97 -0.25
C VAL A 148 -7.72 -12.05 0.66
N LEU A 149 -8.42 -13.16 0.94
CA LEU A 149 -7.87 -14.25 1.75
C LEU A 149 -6.77 -15.05 1.09
N LYS A 150 -6.74 -15.08 -0.23
CA LYS A 150 -5.64 -15.72 -0.97
C LYS A 150 -4.30 -15.02 -0.73
N LEU A 151 -4.31 -13.78 -0.24
CA LEU A 151 -3.12 -13.04 0.21
C LEU A 151 -2.54 -13.58 1.54
N LEU A 152 -3.32 -14.35 2.31
CA LEU A 152 -2.87 -14.92 3.60
C LEU A 152 -2.24 -16.31 3.46
N VAL A 153 -2.34 -16.96 2.30
CA VAL A 153 -2.03 -18.39 2.12
C VAL A 153 -0.50 -18.60 2.02
N PRO A 154 0.16 -19.22 3.02
CA PRO A 154 1.60 -19.42 2.98
C PRO A 154 2.05 -20.22 1.76
N THR A 155 3.23 -19.89 1.24
CA THR A 155 3.77 -20.50 0.02
C THR A 155 3.84 -22.03 0.14
N GLY A 156 3.10 -22.73 -0.74
CA GLY A 156 3.00 -24.19 -0.75
C GLY A 156 1.79 -24.76 0.01
N GLN A 157 0.96 -23.92 0.62
CA GLN A 157 -0.33 -24.31 1.18
C GLN A 157 -1.50 -23.99 0.22
N THR A 158 -2.68 -24.52 0.54
CA THR A 158 -3.96 -24.11 -0.04
C THR A 158 -4.72 -23.22 0.95
N LEU A 159 -5.69 -22.43 0.48
CA LEU A 159 -6.57 -21.66 1.36
C LEU A 159 -7.31 -22.55 2.37
N GLU A 160 -7.75 -23.75 1.94
CA GLU A 160 -8.37 -24.74 2.83
C GLU A 160 -7.41 -25.18 3.95
N GLN A 161 -6.15 -25.51 3.63
CA GLN A 161 -5.13 -25.90 4.61
C GLN A 161 -4.87 -24.79 5.62
N THR A 162 -4.65 -23.55 5.14
CA THR A 162 -4.38 -22.40 6.01
C THR A 162 -5.52 -22.13 6.98
N LEU A 163 -6.78 -22.17 6.52
CA LEU A 163 -7.94 -22.01 7.38
C LEU A 163 -8.07 -23.18 8.37
N ILE A 164 -7.90 -24.43 7.91
CA ILE A 164 -7.99 -25.63 8.75
C ILE A 164 -6.94 -25.65 9.86
N ASP A 165 -5.70 -25.21 9.61
CA ASP A 165 -4.65 -25.16 10.64
C ASP A 165 -4.96 -24.12 11.73
N ILE A 166 -5.50 -22.96 11.35
CA ILE A 166 -6.00 -21.94 12.29
C ILE A 166 -7.17 -22.51 13.12
N VAL A 167 -8.14 -23.20 12.49
CA VAL A 167 -9.26 -23.89 13.21
C VAL A 167 -8.72 -24.91 14.20
N ASN A 168 -7.80 -25.77 13.75
CA ASN A 168 -7.27 -26.85 14.55
C ASN A 168 -6.45 -26.34 15.74
N GLY A 169 -5.63 -25.30 15.55
CA GLY A 169 -4.90 -24.64 16.63
C GLY A 169 -5.84 -24.06 17.69
N LEU A 170 -6.86 -23.29 17.29
CA LEU A 170 -7.80 -22.70 18.24
C LEU A 170 -8.70 -23.76 18.91
N HIS A 171 -9.13 -24.79 18.18
CA HIS A 171 -9.86 -25.91 18.75
C HIS A 171 -9.01 -26.70 19.76
N GLN A 172 -7.73 -26.94 19.48
CA GLN A 172 -6.80 -27.56 20.43
C GLN A 172 -6.56 -26.68 21.66
N THR A 173 -6.40 -25.36 21.47
CA THR A 173 -6.27 -24.38 22.56
C THR A 173 -7.48 -24.44 23.51
N MET A 174 -8.69 -24.50 22.95
CA MET A 174 -9.92 -24.43 23.75
C MET A 174 -10.36 -25.77 24.35
N CYS A 175 -10.18 -26.87 23.61
CA CYS A 175 -10.86 -28.14 23.88
C CYS A 175 -9.94 -29.33 24.19
N THR A 176 -8.63 -29.10 24.32
CA THR A 176 -7.75 -30.06 25.00
C THR A 176 -8.19 -30.20 26.46
N THR A 177 -8.12 -31.42 27.02
CA THR A 177 -8.52 -31.70 28.41
C THR A 177 -7.35 -32.23 29.23
N ALA A 178 -7.20 -31.73 30.46
CA ALA A 178 -6.18 -32.17 31.40
C ALA A 178 -6.67 -33.43 32.16
N THR A 179 -5.85 -34.48 32.18
CA THR A 179 -6.22 -35.78 32.78
C THR A 179 -6.27 -35.82 34.30
N SER A 180 -5.74 -34.81 35.00
CA SER A 180 -5.78 -34.72 36.46
C SER A 180 -7.22 -34.58 36.98
N ASP A 181 -8.02 -33.74 36.31
CA ASP A 181 -9.34 -33.31 36.78
C ASP A 181 -10.44 -33.40 35.71
N GLY A 182 -10.09 -33.71 34.45
CA GLY A 182 -11.02 -33.77 33.31
C GLY A 182 -11.48 -32.40 32.82
N GLU A 183 -10.84 -31.33 33.29
CA GLU A 183 -11.14 -29.94 32.94
C GLU A 183 -10.55 -29.58 31.55
N VAL A 184 -11.25 -28.70 30.84
CA VAL A 184 -10.77 -28.13 29.57
C VAL A 184 -9.71 -27.08 29.81
N CYS A 185 -8.64 -27.13 29.02
CA CYS A 185 -7.49 -26.23 29.06
C CYS A 185 -7.84 -24.74 28.96
N ALA A 186 -8.98 -24.39 28.34
CA ALA A 186 -9.49 -23.02 28.31
C ALA A 186 -9.83 -22.44 29.69
N ALA A 187 -10.25 -23.24 30.67
CA ALA A 187 -10.73 -22.74 31.96
C ALA A 187 -9.65 -22.00 32.77
N PRO A 188 -8.45 -22.56 33.03
CA PRO A 188 -7.37 -21.83 33.72
C PRO A 188 -6.87 -20.63 32.90
N MET A 189 -6.82 -20.74 31.56
CA MET A 189 -6.47 -19.61 30.68
C MET A 189 -7.49 -18.47 30.80
N PHE A 190 -8.79 -18.78 30.84
CA PHE A 190 -9.85 -17.77 30.98
C PHE A 190 -9.89 -17.16 32.37
N SER A 191 -9.52 -17.92 33.42
CA SER A 191 -9.30 -17.37 34.75
C SER A 191 -8.19 -16.32 34.72
N TYR A 192 -7.04 -16.64 34.09
CA TYR A 192 -5.92 -15.73 33.92
C TYR A 192 -6.29 -14.48 33.10
N LEU A 193 -6.88 -14.67 31.91
CA LEU A 193 -7.35 -13.56 31.07
C LEU A 193 -8.31 -12.65 31.83
N SER A 194 -9.32 -13.21 32.53
CA SER A 194 -10.26 -12.39 33.31
C SER A 194 -9.61 -11.55 34.41
N ALA A 195 -8.44 -11.96 34.92
CA ALA A 195 -7.69 -11.16 35.87
C ALA A 195 -6.98 -9.97 35.19
N ILE A 196 -6.34 -10.20 34.04
CA ILE A 196 -5.43 -9.23 33.39
C ILE A 196 -6.09 -8.30 32.36
N ILE A 197 -7.17 -8.69 31.69
CA ILE A 197 -7.81 -7.84 30.67
C ILE A 197 -8.52 -6.64 31.29
N SER A 198 -8.58 -5.55 30.55
CA SER A 198 -9.36 -4.36 30.92
C SER A 198 -10.86 -4.54 30.59
N THR A 199 -11.70 -3.57 30.96
CA THR A 199 -13.17 -3.66 30.78
C THR A 199 -13.67 -3.20 29.40
N ASP A 200 -12.77 -2.64 28.60
CA ASP A 200 -12.95 -2.15 27.23
C ASP A 200 -12.52 -3.18 26.17
N GLU A 201 -11.74 -4.20 26.52
CA GLU A 201 -11.47 -5.34 25.64
C GLU A 201 -12.76 -6.12 25.32
N SER A 202 -13.10 -6.23 24.03
CA SER A 202 -14.33 -6.86 23.56
C SER A 202 -14.14 -8.22 22.87
N SER A 203 -12.94 -8.50 22.34
CA SER A 203 -12.62 -9.74 21.61
C SER A 203 -11.86 -10.76 22.45
N LEU A 204 -12.46 -11.92 22.71
CA LEU A 204 -11.75 -13.06 23.31
C LEU A 204 -10.60 -13.55 22.42
N LEU A 205 -10.74 -13.46 21.10
CA LEU A 205 -9.67 -13.91 20.21
C LEU A 205 -8.44 -12.99 20.31
N GLY A 206 -8.64 -11.68 20.39
CA GLY A 206 -7.57 -10.72 20.71
C GLY A 206 -6.91 -11.02 22.06
N ALA A 207 -7.69 -11.34 23.09
CA ALA A 207 -7.16 -11.72 24.40
C ALA A 207 -6.34 -13.04 24.35
N ILE A 208 -6.77 -14.06 23.59
CA ILE A 208 -6.00 -15.30 23.41
C ILE A 208 -4.67 -15.03 22.69
N ILE A 209 -4.70 -14.28 21.59
CA ILE A 209 -3.51 -14.02 20.76
C ILE A 209 -2.52 -13.13 21.50
N PHE A 210 -2.98 -11.98 22.03
CA PHE A 210 -2.09 -10.99 22.62
C PHE A 210 -1.84 -11.28 24.11
N ARG A 211 -2.88 -11.27 24.94
CA ARG A 211 -2.75 -11.34 26.41
C ARG A 211 -2.27 -12.70 26.91
N ALA A 212 -2.64 -13.80 26.28
CA ALA A 212 -2.11 -15.14 26.59
C ALA A 212 -0.91 -15.55 25.73
N GLY A 213 -0.78 -15.03 24.49
CA GLY A 213 0.28 -15.41 23.56
C GLY A 213 1.57 -14.62 23.67
N VAL A 214 1.54 -13.28 23.80
CA VAL A 214 2.74 -12.42 23.87
C VAL A 214 3.72 -12.85 24.98
N PRO A 215 3.28 -13.25 26.20
CA PRO A 215 4.19 -13.77 27.23
C PRO A 215 5.03 -14.99 26.82
N LEU A 216 4.59 -15.79 25.83
CA LEU A 216 5.37 -16.93 25.34
C LEU A 216 6.57 -16.52 24.46
N TYR A 217 6.52 -15.34 23.84
CA TYR A 217 7.62 -14.83 22.99
C TYR A 217 8.76 -14.20 23.79
N VAL A 218 8.56 -13.99 25.10
CA VAL A 218 9.55 -13.46 26.03
C VAL A 218 9.97 -14.50 27.08
N ALA A 219 9.52 -15.74 26.96
CA ALA A 219 9.93 -16.82 27.85
C ALA A 219 11.39 -17.24 27.59
N ALA A 220 12.13 -17.60 28.64
CA ALA A 220 13.48 -18.12 28.51
C ALA A 220 13.47 -19.57 27.99
N GLU A 221 14.08 -19.80 26.82
CA GLU A 221 14.09 -21.11 26.13
C GLU A 221 14.50 -22.28 27.06
N ASN A 222 15.54 -22.09 27.87
CA ASN A 222 16.06 -23.13 28.77
C ASN A 222 15.12 -23.48 29.93
N ASP A 223 14.23 -22.56 30.30
CA ASP A 223 13.36 -22.67 31.48
C ASP A 223 11.86 -22.76 31.12
N VAL A 224 11.50 -22.68 29.84
CA VAL A 224 10.11 -22.57 29.36
C VAL A 224 9.24 -23.75 29.83
N CYS A 225 9.72 -24.98 29.70
CA CYS A 225 8.96 -26.18 30.11
C CYS A 225 8.67 -26.19 31.62
N SER A 226 9.68 -25.89 32.45
CA SER A 226 9.52 -25.80 33.91
C SER A 226 8.70 -24.59 34.34
N SER A 227 8.77 -23.49 33.60
CA SER A 227 8.02 -22.27 33.88
C SER A 227 6.53 -22.46 33.63
N LEU A 228 6.16 -23.16 32.55
CA LEU A 228 4.77 -23.47 32.19
C LEU A 228 4.04 -24.34 33.23
N GLU A 229 4.76 -25.07 34.10
CA GLU A 229 4.17 -25.76 35.27
C GLU A 229 3.84 -24.81 36.44
N THR A 230 4.10 -23.50 36.31
CA THR A 230 3.97 -22.50 37.37
C THR A 230 3.16 -21.28 36.92
N THR A 231 2.78 -20.40 37.84
CA THR A 231 2.04 -19.16 37.56
C THR A 231 2.95 -18.02 37.08
N SER A 232 4.05 -18.34 36.39
CA SER A 232 5.08 -17.37 35.98
C SER A 232 6.00 -17.93 34.90
N LEU A 233 6.36 -17.09 33.94
CA LEU A 233 7.39 -17.39 32.93
C LEU A 233 8.71 -16.71 33.30
N ALA A 234 9.81 -17.48 33.36
CA ALA A 234 11.15 -16.89 33.42
C ALA A 234 11.38 -16.06 32.15
N SER A 235 11.85 -14.81 32.30
CA SER A 235 12.06 -13.91 31.15
C SER A 235 13.35 -14.24 30.41
N GLY A 236 13.25 -14.39 29.08
CA GLY A 236 14.37 -14.42 28.14
C GLY A 236 14.89 -13.03 27.78
N LEU A 237 14.14 -11.96 28.08
CA LEU A 237 14.62 -10.59 27.91
C LEU A 237 15.60 -10.18 29.01
N ALA A 238 15.32 -10.54 30.27
CA ALA A 238 16.14 -10.13 31.40
C ALA A 238 16.38 -11.28 32.40
N SER A 239 17.66 -11.56 32.66
CA SER A 239 18.10 -12.64 33.55
C SER A 239 17.55 -12.52 34.96
N GLY A 240 16.69 -13.46 35.35
CA GLY A 240 16.10 -13.53 36.70
C GLY A 240 14.82 -12.71 36.87
N ALA A 241 14.33 -12.06 35.81
CA ALA A 241 12.98 -11.49 35.79
C ALA A 241 11.92 -12.57 35.51
N SER A 242 10.67 -12.26 35.87
CA SER A 242 9.58 -13.25 35.94
C SER A 242 8.25 -12.62 35.55
N ILE A 243 7.70 -13.06 34.42
CA ILE A 243 6.45 -12.56 33.84
C ILE A 243 5.26 -13.31 34.45
N PRO A 244 4.23 -12.62 34.98
CA PRO A 244 3.01 -13.27 35.47
C PRO A 244 2.29 -14.08 34.39
N TYR A 245 1.97 -15.34 34.68
CA TYR A 245 1.28 -16.25 33.76
C TYR A 245 0.39 -17.24 34.52
N TYR A 246 -0.16 -18.23 33.83
CA TYR A 246 -0.86 -19.36 34.45
C TYR A 246 -0.05 -20.65 34.29
N ALA A 247 -0.28 -21.62 35.19
CA ALA A 247 0.28 -22.95 35.09
C ALA A 247 -0.39 -23.70 33.92
N ALA A 248 0.07 -23.43 32.71
CA ALA A 248 -0.48 -23.97 31.47
C ALA A 248 -0.16 -25.46 31.30
N SER A 249 1.01 -25.91 31.77
CA SER A 249 1.46 -27.30 31.66
C SER A 249 1.28 -27.81 30.21
N CYS A 250 0.78 -29.03 30.02
CA CYS A 250 0.50 -29.60 28.70
C CYS A 250 -0.54 -28.84 27.85
N CYS A 251 -1.35 -27.94 28.44
CA CYS A 251 -2.29 -27.11 27.68
C CYS A 251 -1.61 -26.10 26.76
N ALA A 252 -0.35 -25.71 27.06
CA ALA A 252 0.41 -24.76 26.26
C ALA A 252 0.62 -25.21 24.80
N SER A 253 0.63 -26.53 24.53
CA SER A 253 0.83 -27.08 23.18
C SER A 253 -0.28 -26.66 22.19
N GLY A 254 -1.52 -26.52 22.65
CA GLY A 254 -2.62 -26.05 21.79
C GLY A 254 -2.42 -24.58 21.36
N LEU A 255 -2.11 -23.72 22.32
CA LEU A 255 -1.83 -22.30 22.07
C LEU A 255 -0.57 -22.10 21.21
N SER A 256 0.48 -22.90 21.45
CA SER A 256 1.70 -22.94 20.64
C SER A 256 1.40 -23.13 19.15
N LYS A 257 0.64 -24.17 18.80
CA LYS A 257 0.27 -24.48 17.40
C LYS A 257 -0.64 -23.43 16.78
N PHE A 258 -1.54 -22.86 17.57
CA PHE A 258 -2.39 -21.76 17.12
C PHE A 258 -1.55 -20.53 16.74
N LEU A 259 -0.63 -20.12 17.63
CA LEU A 259 0.28 -19.01 17.37
C LEU A 259 1.23 -19.31 16.20
N GLN A 260 1.74 -20.54 16.06
CA GLN A 260 2.56 -20.96 14.93
C GLN A 260 1.81 -20.83 13.58
N SER A 261 0.52 -21.19 13.55
CA SER A 261 -0.31 -21.05 12.34
C SER A 261 -0.49 -19.58 11.96
N LEU A 262 -0.73 -18.71 12.94
CA LEU A 262 -0.82 -17.26 12.73
C LEU A 262 0.52 -16.65 12.31
N ASP A 263 1.63 -17.08 12.90
CA ASP A 263 2.98 -16.62 12.58
C ASP A 263 3.39 -17.00 11.15
N SER A 264 2.99 -18.19 10.67
CA SER A 264 3.18 -18.59 9.27
C SER A 264 2.42 -17.69 8.29
N VAL A 265 1.23 -17.22 8.66
CA VAL A 265 0.44 -16.27 7.85
C VAL A 265 1.08 -14.87 7.89
N MET A 266 1.48 -14.40 9.07
CA MET A 266 2.10 -13.08 9.26
C MET A 266 3.45 -12.97 8.52
N THR A 267 4.25 -14.04 8.59
CA THR A 267 5.53 -14.17 7.87
C THR A 267 5.30 -14.25 6.36
N HIS A 268 4.22 -14.87 5.90
CA HIS A 268 3.90 -14.86 4.46
C HIS A 268 3.51 -13.45 3.99
N LEU A 269 2.59 -12.79 4.70
CA LEU A 269 2.06 -11.47 4.33
C LEU A 269 3.11 -10.36 4.38
N SER A 270 3.85 -10.24 5.49
CA SER A 270 4.79 -9.13 5.74
C SER A 270 6.27 -9.48 5.55
N GLY A 271 6.60 -10.76 5.50
CA GLY A 271 7.99 -11.25 5.54
C GLY A 271 8.63 -11.29 6.94
N ASN A 272 8.03 -10.62 7.93
CA ASN A 272 8.45 -10.68 9.32
C ASN A 272 7.58 -11.67 10.10
N SER A 273 8.22 -12.50 10.92
CA SER A 273 7.56 -13.28 11.98
C SER A 273 7.06 -12.37 13.11
N MET A 274 6.11 -12.86 13.90
CA MET A 274 5.58 -12.19 15.08
C MET A 274 6.70 -11.81 16.08
N ALA A 275 7.72 -12.66 16.23
CA ALA A 275 8.87 -12.39 17.09
C ALA A 275 9.75 -11.25 16.57
N GLU A 276 9.99 -11.19 15.25
CA GLU A 276 10.67 -10.06 14.62
C GLU A 276 9.84 -8.78 14.74
N LEU A 277 8.53 -8.85 14.45
CA LEU A 277 7.61 -7.70 14.58
C LEU A 277 7.60 -7.13 16.00
N PHE A 278 7.52 -7.97 17.05
CA PHE A 278 7.58 -7.49 18.43
C PHE A 278 8.94 -6.86 18.75
N THR A 279 10.04 -7.41 18.23
CA THR A 279 11.37 -6.82 18.36
C THR A 279 11.48 -5.46 17.64
N LEU A 280 10.80 -5.29 16.49
CA LEU A 280 10.74 -4.04 15.76
C LEU A 280 9.89 -2.98 16.47
N ILE A 281 8.68 -3.36 16.90
CA ILE A 281 7.70 -2.52 17.62
C ILE A 281 8.27 -1.99 18.95
N THR A 282 9.13 -2.76 19.61
CA THR A 282 9.74 -2.40 20.91
C THR A 282 11.13 -1.76 20.79
N GLY A 283 11.62 -1.49 19.57
CA GLY A 283 12.94 -0.87 19.36
C GLY A 283 14.14 -1.73 19.78
N ARG A 284 13.98 -3.06 19.81
CA ARG A 284 14.96 -4.03 20.36
C ARG A 284 15.88 -4.68 19.32
N GLN A 285 15.96 -4.14 18.10
CA GLN A 285 16.78 -4.68 17.01
C GLN A 285 18.27 -4.75 17.37
N ASN A 286 18.73 -3.82 18.22
CA ASN A 286 20.11 -3.75 18.70
C ASN A 286 20.27 -4.24 20.17
N ALA A 287 19.22 -4.79 20.78
CA ALA A 287 19.27 -5.30 22.15
C ALA A 287 20.00 -6.66 22.20
N VAL A 288 20.62 -6.97 23.34
CA VAL A 288 21.29 -8.27 23.59
C VAL A 288 20.27 -9.43 23.59
N SER A 289 19.02 -9.13 23.93
CA SER A 289 17.91 -10.08 24.01
C SER A 289 16.72 -9.58 23.18
N GLN A 290 16.16 -10.46 22.35
CA GLN A 290 15.05 -10.19 21.44
C GLN A 290 13.89 -11.14 21.71
N PHE A 291 12.70 -10.81 21.20
CA PHE A 291 11.56 -11.72 21.25
C PHE A 291 11.86 -12.96 20.41
N THR A 292 11.44 -14.14 20.87
CA THR A 292 11.76 -15.43 20.23
C THR A 292 10.52 -16.32 20.18
N ALA A 293 10.23 -16.91 19.01
CA ALA A 293 9.17 -17.90 18.87
C ALA A 293 9.65 -19.29 19.34
N LEU A 294 9.02 -19.83 20.40
CA LEU A 294 9.45 -21.07 21.05
C LEU A 294 8.56 -22.29 20.74
N TYR A 295 7.77 -22.27 19.65
CA TYR A 295 6.77 -23.32 19.38
C TYR A 295 7.34 -24.75 19.42
N PRO A 296 8.48 -25.08 18.76
CA PRO A 296 9.03 -26.43 18.80
C PRO A 296 9.53 -26.85 20.19
N ALA A 297 10.02 -25.89 20.99
CA ALA A 297 10.44 -26.14 22.37
C ALA A 297 9.23 -26.47 23.25
N ILE A 298 8.18 -25.64 23.20
CA ILE A 298 6.92 -25.82 23.95
C ILE A 298 6.25 -27.16 23.60
N GLU A 299 6.22 -27.53 22.32
CA GLU A 299 5.66 -28.81 21.87
C GLU A 299 6.51 -30.03 22.24
N SER A 300 7.80 -29.84 22.52
CA SER A 300 8.70 -30.91 22.99
C SER A 300 8.71 -31.10 24.51
N CYS A 301 8.07 -30.19 25.27
CA CYS A 301 8.08 -30.22 26.73
C CYS A 301 7.42 -31.49 27.29
N ALA A 302 8.08 -32.09 28.28
CA ALA A 302 7.54 -33.20 29.06
C ALA A 302 6.98 -32.67 30.38
N PHE A 303 5.65 -32.66 30.51
CA PHE A 303 4.92 -32.15 31.67
C PHE A 303 4.55 -33.27 32.65
N GLU A 304 4.30 -32.91 33.92
CA GLU A 304 3.76 -33.84 34.93
C GLU A 304 2.30 -34.20 34.64
N SER A 305 1.53 -33.27 34.07
CA SER A 305 0.16 -33.51 33.65
C SER A 305 0.11 -34.06 32.21
N THR A 306 -0.80 -35.02 31.96
CA THR A 306 -1.10 -35.48 30.60
C THR A 306 -2.34 -34.80 30.05
N CYS A 307 -2.28 -34.37 28.78
CA CYS A 307 -3.39 -33.75 28.07
C CYS A 307 -3.95 -34.69 27.00
N THR A 308 -5.27 -34.68 26.82
CA THR A 308 -5.96 -35.37 25.73
C THR A 308 -6.45 -34.33 24.72
N SER A 309 -6.00 -34.44 23.47
CA SER A 309 -6.46 -33.60 22.36
C SER A 309 -7.98 -33.73 22.13
N PRO A 310 -8.62 -32.76 21.46
CA PRO A 310 -10.04 -32.87 21.09
C PRO A 310 -10.32 -34.15 20.29
N ASN A 311 -11.53 -34.72 20.46
CA ASN A 311 -11.98 -35.93 19.78
C ASN A 311 -12.14 -35.80 18.25
N PHE A 312 -12.08 -34.57 17.73
CA PHE A 312 -12.12 -34.25 16.31
C PHE A 312 -11.02 -33.25 15.96
N THR A 313 -10.42 -33.44 14.78
CA THR A 313 -9.43 -32.53 14.17
C THR A 313 -9.77 -32.48 12.69
N LEU A 314 -9.91 -31.28 12.14
CA LEU A 314 -10.27 -31.09 10.74
C LEU A 314 -9.12 -31.57 9.86
N SER A 315 -9.47 -32.20 8.74
CA SER A 315 -8.53 -32.71 7.75
C SER A 315 -8.77 -32.07 6.39
N VAL A 316 -7.68 -31.78 5.67
CA VAL A 316 -7.76 -31.21 4.31
C VAL A 316 -8.23 -32.26 3.31
N SER A 317 -9.10 -31.84 2.41
CA SER A 317 -9.78 -32.69 1.45
C SER A 317 -8.81 -33.33 0.46
N ASN A 318 -8.99 -34.62 0.16
CA ASN A 318 -8.21 -35.28 -0.89
C ASN A 318 -8.36 -34.60 -2.27
N THR A 319 -9.47 -33.91 -2.52
CA THR A 319 -9.71 -33.10 -3.72
C THR A 319 -8.80 -31.87 -3.80
N SER A 320 -8.53 -31.18 -2.68
CA SER A 320 -7.58 -30.05 -2.65
C SER A 320 -6.13 -30.51 -2.56
N SER A 321 -5.84 -31.70 -2.02
CA SER A 321 -4.48 -32.27 -2.10
C SER A 321 -4.00 -32.59 -3.53
N ASN A 322 -4.94 -32.83 -4.47
CA ASN A 322 -4.67 -32.91 -5.91
C ASN A 322 -4.83 -31.57 -6.62
N ALA A 323 -5.46 -30.59 -5.97
CA ALA A 323 -5.25 -29.20 -6.32
C ALA A 323 -3.88 -28.77 -5.77
N THR A 324 -2.84 -29.13 -6.52
CA THR A 324 -2.03 -28.00 -7.00
C THR A 324 -3.02 -27.03 -7.62
N THR A 325 -3.46 -26.01 -6.85
CA THR A 325 -3.90 -24.75 -7.42
C THR A 325 -2.84 -24.47 -8.45
N THR A 326 -3.21 -24.58 -9.73
CA THR A 326 -2.27 -24.26 -10.79
C THR A 326 -1.90 -22.83 -10.51
N TRP A 327 -0.69 -22.61 -9.97
CA TRP A 327 -0.09 -21.29 -9.92
C TRP A 327 -0.43 -20.67 -11.24
N SER A 328 -1.12 -19.53 -11.18
CA SER A 328 -1.49 -18.82 -12.40
C SER A 328 -0.25 -18.85 -13.28
N SER A 329 -0.38 -19.40 -14.50
CA SER A 329 0.79 -19.80 -15.32
C SER A 329 1.79 -18.64 -15.33
N ARG A 330 3.10 -18.87 -15.47
CA ARG A 330 4.07 -17.75 -15.38
C ARG A 330 3.65 -16.54 -16.26
N ASP A 331 3.05 -16.81 -17.41
CA ASP A 331 2.41 -15.81 -18.29
C ASP A 331 1.27 -14.99 -17.64
N ALA A 332 0.41 -15.63 -16.84
CA ALA A 332 -0.67 -15.01 -16.09
C ALA A 332 -0.16 -14.21 -14.87
N VAL A 333 0.83 -14.68 -14.11
CA VAL A 333 1.50 -13.85 -13.08
C VAL A 333 2.17 -12.64 -13.72
N ASN A 334 2.90 -12.86 -14.81
CA ASN A 334 3.55 -11.80 -15.58
C ASN A 334 2.53 -10.81 -16.19
N SER A 335 1.32 -11.25 -16.54
CA SER A 335 0.25 -10.35 -17.02
C SER A 335 -0.32 -9.42 -15.95
N LYS A 336 -0.16 -9.78 -14.67
CA LYS A 336 -0.58 -8.98 -13.51
C LYS A 336 0.55 -8.12 -12.94
N THR A 337 1.77 -8.65 -12.98
CA THR A 337 2.99 -7.96 -12.54
C THR A 337 3.40 -6.94 -13.61
N ARG A 338 2.85 -5.72 -13.54
CA ARG A 338 3.14 -4.65 -14.51
C ARG A 338 4.64 -4.34 -14.51
N SER A 339 5.23 -4.32 -15.70
CA SER A 339 6.58 -3.80 -15.96
C SER A 339 6.53 -2.36 -16.52
N PRO A 340 7.62 -1.58 -16.44
CA PRO A 340 7.71 -0.32 -17.15
C PRO A 340 7.63 -0.53 -18.67
N LYS A 341 7.03 0.42 -19.39
CA LYS A 341 6.96 0.46 -20.87
C LYS A 341 8.00 1.41 -21.45
N ASN A 342 8.59 1.05 -22.58
CA ASN A 342 9.60 1.85 -23.28
C ASN A 342 10.77 2.29 -22.36
N VAL A 343 11.20 1.38 -21.48
CA VAL A 343 12.39 1.55 -20.63
C VAL A 343 13.37 0.42 -20.95
N THR A 344 14.62 0.79 -21.18
CA THR A 344 15.78 -0.10 -21.22
C THR A 344 16.55 0.09 -19.92
N CYS A 345 16.86 -0.99 -19.20
CA CYS A 345 17.66 -0.94 -17.98
C CYS A 345 18.46 -2.24 -17.76
N THR A 346 19.50 -2.17 -16.93
CA THR A 346 20.21 -3.37 -16.46
C THR A 346 19.31 -4.06 -15.44
N LEU A 347 18.79 -5.23 -15.77
CA LEU A 347 17.98 -6.02 -14.83
C LEU A 347 18.88 -6.72 -13.81
N VAL A 348 18.59 -6.48 -12.53
CA VAL A 348 19.23 -7.15 -11.39
C VAL A 348 18.18 -7.91 -10.58
N LYS A 349 18.61 -9.01 -9.96
CA LYS A 349 17.78 -9.79 -9.07
C LYS A 349 17.90 -9.23 -7.65
N LEU A 350 16.88 -8.54 -7.19
CA LEU A 350 16.76 -8.06 -5.81
C LEU A 350 16.02 -9.11 -4.98
N CYS A 351 16.47 -9.37 -3.75
CA CYS A 351 15.91 -10.37 -2.86
C CYS A 351 15.75 -9.83 -1.44
N ASP A 352 14.69 -10.23 -0.74
CA ASP A 352 14.54 -10.02 0.71
C ASP A 352 15.30 -11.08 1.51
N SER A 353 15.41 -10.90 2.82
CA SER A 353 16.04 -11.88 3.73
C SER A 353 15.30 -13.22 3.84
N ASN A 354 14.04 -13.31 3.38
CA ASN A 354 13.34 -14.59 3.21
C ASN A 354 13.68 -15.29 1.88
N SER A 355 14.59 -14.73 1.06
CA SER A 355 14.94 -15.19 -0.29
C SER A 355 13.80 -15.11 -1.31
N VAL A 356 12.80 -14.28 -1.09
CA VAL A 356 11.80 -13.88 -2.10
C VAL A 356 12.43 -12.81 -2.97
N CYS A 357 12.30 -12.92 -4.30
CA CYS A 357 13.05 -12.08 -5.22
C CYS A 357 12.27 -11.67 -6.47
N SER A 358 12.61 -10.51 -7.00
CA SER A 358 12.10 -9.92 -8.24
C SER A 358 13.25 -9.46 -9.14
N GLU A 359 12.99 -9.38 -10.45
CA GLU A 359 13.89 -8.74 -11.41
C GLU A 359 13.48 -7.27 -11.53
N VAL A 360 14.43 -6.37 -11.26
CA VAL A 360 14.18 -4.92 -11.17
C VAL A 360 15.27 -4.16 -11.93
N CYS A 361 14.99 -2.93 -12.34
CA CYS A 361 16.03 -2.06 -12.90
C CYS A 361 17.07 -1.72 -11.84
N GLU A 362 18.35 -1.93 -12.15
CA GLU A 362 19.46 -1.41 -11.36
C GLU A 362 19.42 0.12 -11.41
N ALA A 363 19.54 0.76 -10.24
CA ALA A 363 19.50 2.22 -10.15
C ALA A 363 20.57 2.88 -11.02
N ARG A 364 20.21 3.96 -11.73
CA ARG A 364 21.06 4.71 -12.69
C ARG A 364 21.31 3.98 -14.01
N THR A 365 20.55 2.92 -14.30
CA THR A 365 20.64 2.19 -15.57
C THR A 365 19.40 2.34 -16.44
N ALA A 366 18.33 2.95 -15.91
CA ALA A 366 17.13 3.18 -16.71
C ALA A 366 17.37 4.25 -17.78
N SER A 367 16.85 3.97 -18.97
CA SER A 367 16.89 4.86 -20.13
C SER A 367 15.60 4.71 -20.92
N ILE A 368 15.15 5.81 -21.51
CA ILE A 368 14.03 5.87 -22.45
C ILE A 368 14.51 6.47 -23.76
N ASP A 369 13.61 6.55 -24.74
CA ASP A 369 13.88 7.10 -26.06
C ASP A 369 14.51 8.52 -25.96
N PRO A 370 15.74 8.75 -26.45
CA PRO A 370 16.52 9.98 -26.19
C PRO A 370 15.79 11.29 -26.48
N TRP A 371 14.99 11.36 -27.55
CA TRP A 371 14.24 12.57 -27.89
C TRP A 371 13.26 12.98 -26.79
N VAL A 372 12.73 12.03 -26.00
CA VAL A 372 11.85 12.32 -24.86
C VAL A 372 12.64 12.99 -23.74
N VAL A 373 13.80 12.42 -23.36
CA VAL A 373 14.64 12.97 -22.29
C VAL A 373 15.12 14.36 -22.64
N ASP A 374 15.65 14.53 -23.86
CA ASP A 374 16.20 15.81 -24.32
C ASP A 374 15.09 16.87 -24.46
N THR A 375 13.88 16.49 -24.88
CA THR A 375 12.71 17.40 -24.92
C THR A 375 12.21 17.77 -23.53
N ILE A 376 12.14 16.82 -22.59
CA ILE A 376 11.72 17.10 -21.21
C ILE A 376 12.74 18.01 -20.52
N ALA A 377 14.05 17.79 -20.73
CA ALA A 377 15.09 18.68 -20.21
C ALA A 377 14.91 20.12 -20.72
N TYR A 378 14.69 20.30 -22.02
CA TYR A 378 14.39 21.61 -22.61
C TYR A 378 13.09 22.23 -22.07
N GLN A 379 12.05 21.44 -21.83
CA GLN A 379 10.82 21.92 -21.18
C GLN A 379 11.04 22.34 -19.73
N ASN A 380 11.90 21.65 -18.97
CA ASN A 380 12.27 22.04 -17.62
C ASN A 380 13.07 23.36 -17.62
N GLU A 381 14.02 23.54 -18.55
CA GLU A 381 14.77 24.79 -18.73
C GLU A 381 13.83 25.98 -18.99
N MET A 382 12.88 25.86 -19.92
CA MET A 382 11.85 26.89 -20.16
C MET A 382 10.98 27.14 -18.92
N SER A 383 10.61 26.07 -18.21
CA SER A 383 9.83 26.12 -16.96
C SER A 383 10.57 26.78 -15.79
N TYR A 384 11.91 26.96 -15.87
CA TYR A 384 12.71 27.65 -14.86
C TYR A 384 12.76 29.18 -15.04
N ALA A 385 12.46 29.68 -16.24
CA ALA A 385 12.29 31.11 -16.49
C ALA A 385 11.01 31.69 -15.84
N GLU A 386 10.10 30.83 -15.40
CA GLU A 386 8.88 31.18 -14.68
C GLU A 386 9.04 30.99 -13.16
N THR A 387 8.04 31.43 -12.39
CA THR A 387 8.02 31.23 -10.93
C THR A 387 7.39 29.88 -10.58
N LEU A 388 7.61 29.40 -9.35
CA LEU A 388 7.03 28.13 -8.87
C LEU A 388 5.49 28.08 -9.05
N CYS A 389 4.81 29.23 -9.04
CA CYS A 389 3.35 29.31 -9.14
C CYS A 389 2.80 29.06 -10.55
N TYR A 390 3.66 29.17 -11.57
CA TYR A 390 3.30 29.03 -12.99
C TYR A 390 4.09 27.95 -13.71
N THR A 391 5.15 27.40 -13.10
CA THR A 391 5.91 26.28 -13.68
C THR A 391 5.04 25.03 -13.92
N GLN A 392 5.41 24.23 -14.92
CA GLN A 392 4.84 22.90 -15.16
C GLN A 392 5.98 21.86 -15.12
N LEU A 393 5.98 21.02 -14.09
CA LEU A 393 7.05 20.07 -13.80
C LEU A 393 6.55 18.61 -13.89
N PRO A 394 7.29 17.72 -14.58
CA PRO A 394 7.15 16.28 -14.41
C PRO A 394 7.40 15.90 -12.96
N ALA A 395 6.51 15.08 -12.40
CA ALA A 395 6.51 14.71 -10.99
C ALA A 395 6.30 13.20 -10.82
N THR A 396 6.42 12.72 -9.60
CA THR A 396 6.06 11.35 -9.21
C THR A 396 5.41 11.34 -7.84
N HIS A 397 4.28 10.65 -7.72
CA HIS A 397 3.65 10.38 -6.43
C HIS A 397 4.38 9.20 -5.77
N ASN A 398 4.57 9.27 -4.45
CA ASN A 398 5.18 8.23 -3.64
C ASN A 398 6.50 7.71 -4.27
N SER A 399 7.41 8.65 -4.57
CA SER A 399 8.57 8.48 -5.46
C SER A 399 9.56 7.43 -4.98
N VAL A 400 9.66 7.28 -3.66
CA VAL A 400 10.53 6.34 -2.94
C VAL A 400 9.98 4.91 -2.88
N ILE A 401 8.69 4.71 -3.16
CA ILE A 401 7.98 3.41 -3.07
C ILE A 401 8.19 2.61 -4.35
N THR A 402 9.46 2.29 -4.64
CA THR A 402 9.90 1.78 -5.94
C THR A 402 10.44 0.35 -5.95
N GLN A 403 10.09 -0.42 -6.98
CA GLN A 403 10.59 -1.79 -7.17
C GLN A 403 12.12 -1.88 -7.19
N ALA A 404 12.81 -0.89 -7.77
CA ALA A 404 14.28 -0.78 -7.76
C ALA A 404 14.91 -0.75 -6.34
N ARG A 405 14.08 -0.60 -5.30
CA ARG A 405 14.44 -0.54 -3.88
C ARG A 405 13.66 -1.56 -3.02
N GLY A 406 12.99 -2.52 -3.67
CA GLY A 406 12.42 -3.71 -3.03
C GLY A 406 10.93 -3.66 -2.72
N TYR A 407 10.26 -2.51 -2.89
CA TYR A 407 8.80 -2.44 -2.79
C TYR A 407 8.14 -3.35 -3.82
N GLY A 408 7.05 -4.03 -3.45
CA GLY A 408 6.43 -5.02 -4.33
C GLY A 408 7.26 -6.27 -4.60
N ASN A 409 8.40 -6.49 -3.93
CA ASN A 409 9.23 -7.69 -4.09
C ASN A 409 8.52 -9.01 -3.68
N ARG A 410 7.33 -8.92 -3.04
CA ARG A 410 6.46 -10.05 -2.69
C ARG A 410 5.16 -10.12 -3.50
N ASP A 411 4.89 -9.15 -4.38
CA ASP A 411 3.65 -9.09 -5.19
C ASP A 411 3.45 -10.33 -6.07
N GLN A 412 4.54 -10.94 -6.55
CA GLN A 412 4.52 -12.15 -7.35
C GLN A 412 4.08 -13.40 -6.56
N LEU A 413 4.29 -13.45 -5.24
CA LEU A 413 3.78 -14.52 -4.38
C LEU A 413 2.24 -14.50 -4.34
N PHE A 414 1.69 -13.31 -4.12
CA PHE A 414 0.25 -13.10 -4.03
C PHE A 414 -0.43 -13.25 -5.40
N ASN A 415 0.13 -12.66 -6.46
CA ASN A 415 -0.38 -12.77 -7.83
C ASN A 415 -0.43 -14.22 -8.36
N ALA A 416 0.40 -15.14 -7.83
CA ALA A 416 0.35 -16.56 -8.15
C ALA A 416 -0.93 -17.27 -7.68
N MET A 417 -1.56 -16.76 -6.60
CA MET A 417 -2.78 -17.32 -6.01
C MET A 417 -4.07 -16.64 -6.48
N LEU A 418 -3.99 -15.37 -6.91
CA LEU A 418 -5.13 -14.56 -7.33
C LEU A 418 -5.71 -14.97 -8.71
N ASN A 419 -7.03 -14.88 -8.87
CA ASN A 419 -7.78 -15.35 -10.05
C ASN A 419 -7.27 -14.75 -11.37
N ALA A 420 -6.64 -15.57 -12.21
CA ALA A 420 -6.03 -15.14 -13.48
C ALA A 420 -7.03 -14.58 -14.52
N SER A 421 -8.30 -14.95 -14.43
CA SER A 421 -9.34 -14.52 -15.38
C SER A 421 -9.97 -13.18 -15.00
N ASN A 422 -9.74 -12.68 -13.79
CA ASN A 422 -10.23 -11.40 -13.31
C ASN A 422 -9.11 -10.35 -13.44
N SER A 423 -9.26 -9.40 -14.37
CA SER A 423 -8.30 -8.30 -14.58
C SER A 423 -8.12 -7.40 -13.37
N ASN A 424 -9.13 -7.36 -12.49
CA ASN A 424 -9.08 -6.58 -11.27
C ASN A 424 -8.54 -7.38 -10.08
N SER A 425 -8.24 -8.68 -10.22
CA SER A 425 -7.66 -9.47 -9.12
C SER A 425 -6.13 -9.50 -9.24
N TYR A 426 -5.45 -8.53 -8.65
CA TYR A 426 -3.98 -8.49 -8.62
C TYR A 426 -3.45 -7.76 -7.39
N MET A 427 -2.21 -8.07 -7.02
CA MET A 427 -1.44 -7.34 -6.03
C MET A 427 -0.49 -6.37 -6.73
N ARG A 428 -0.47 -5.13 -6.27
CA ARG A 428 0.57 -4.13 -6.58
C ARG A 428 0.80 -3.26 -5.35
N THR A 429 1.98 -3.35 -4.77
CA THR A 429 2.34 -2.65 -3.52
C THR A 429 3.49 -1.65 -3.68
N SER A 430 3.96 -1.45 -4.92
CA SER A 430 4.91 -0.42 -5.33
C SER A 430 4.26 0.63 -6.24
N ASN A 431 4.35 1.91 -5.87
CA ASN A 431 3.95 3.03 -6.72
C ASN A 431 4.85 3.11 -7.97
N GLN A 432 6.17 3.10 -7.80
CA GLN A 432 7.14 3.32 -8.90
C GLN A 432 7.91 2.05 -9.30
N PHE A 433 8.49 2.05 -10.50
CA PHE A 433 9.37 0.97 -10.99
C PHE A 433 10.86 1.28 -10.84
N LEU A 434 11.23 2.54 -11.07
CA LEU A 434 12.60 3.02 -11.27
C LEU A 434 13.14 3.69 -10.00
N SER A 435 14.45 3.72 -9.79
CA SER A 435 15.01 4.39 -8.60
C SER A 435 14.73 5.90 -8.60
N VAL A 436 14.93 6.58 -7.46
CA VAL A 436 14.72 8.04 -7.42
C VAL A 436 15.74 8.75 -8.32
N THR A 437 16.97 8.23 -8.43
CA THR A 437 17.95 8.74 -9.39
C THR A 437 17.45 8.58 -10.82
N ASP A 438 16.93 7.40 -11.19
CA ASP A 438 16.39 7.18 -12.54
C ASP A 438 15.21 8.13 -12.83
N GLN A 439 14.30 8.35 -11.87
CA GLN A 439 13.18 9.28 -12.03
C GLN A 439 13.68 10.71 -12.33
N LEU A 440 14.69 11.18 -11.59
CA LEU A 440 15.35 12.48 -11.82
C LEU A 440 16.08 12.55 -13.17
N ASP A 441 16.79 11.49 -13.57
CA ASP A 441 17.49 11.38 -14.86
C ASP A 441 16.52 11.38 -16.06
N LEU A 442 15.28 10.90 -15.88
CA LEU A 442 14.21 11.00 -16.88
C LEU A 442 13.55 12.39 -16.96
N GLY A 443 13.87 13.29 -16.03
CA GLY A 443 13.39 14.69 -16.04
C GLY A 443 12.35 15.04 -14.98
N VAL A 444 12.09 14.17 -14.01
CA VAL A 444 11.27 14.52 -12.83
C VAL A 444 11.93 15.62 -12.02
N ARG A 445 11.16 16.61 -11.57
CA ARG A 445 11.63 17.73 -10.72
C ARG A 445 10.75 18.01 -9.49
N PHE A 446 9.65 17.28 -9.34
CA PHE A 446 8.88 17.24 -8.10
C PHE A 446 8.80 15.78 -7.60
N LEU A 447 9.24 15.55 -6.37
CA LEU A 447 9.26 14.24 -5.72
C LEU A 447 8.36 14.27 -4.47
N GLU A 448 7.61 13.19 -4.29
CA GLU A 448 6.80 12.92 -3.09
C GLU A 448 7.49 11.84 -2.26
N LEU A 449 7.94 12.26 -1.07
CA LEU A 449 8.76 11.49 -0.12
C LEU A 449 8.06 11.45 1.23
N ASP A 450 7.28 10.43 1.46
CA ASP A 450 6.62 10.24 2.74
C ASP A 450 7.67 9.95 3.84
N VAL A 451 7.34 10.18 5.12
CA VAL A 451 8.22 9.89 6.27
C VAL A 451 7.42 9.46 7.53
N HIS A 452 7.81 8.32 8.10
CA HIS A 452 7.37 7.78 9.41
C HIS A 452 8.63 7.44 10.22
N TYR A 453 8.39 7.23 11.51
CA TYR A 453 9.30 6.72 12.50
C TYR A 453 8.74 5.44 13.14
N PHE A 454 9.31 4.32 12.76
CA PHE A 454 9.13 3.07 13.48
C PHE A 454 10.41 2.25 13.43
N ALA A 455 10.45 1.14 14.19
CA ALA A 455 11.65 0.35 14.37
C ALA A 455 12.87 1.23 14.73
N SER A 456 12.61 2.28 15.51
CA SER A 456 13.55 3.26 16.02
C SER A 456 14.40 3.99 14.95
N SER A 457 13.86 4.32 13.77
CA SER A 457 14.56 5.21 12.80
C SER A 457 13.61 5.99 11.87
N LEU A 458 14.09 7.09 11.27
CA LEU A 458 13.40 7.87 10.23
C LEU A 458 13.73 7.39 8.81
N ARG A 459 12.73 7.33 7.92
CA ARG A 459 12.64 6.31 6.87
C ARG A 459 11.87 6.77 5.58
N SER A 460 11.73 5.97 4.49
CA SER A 460 10.97 6.34 3.23
C SER A 460 10.12 5.22 2.54
N ALA A 461 8.77 5.29 2.43
CA ALA A 461 7.75 4.22 2.70
C ALA A 461 6.28 4.73 2.81
N HIS A 462 5.28 3.83 2.96
CA HIS A 462 3.84 4.10 2.86
C HIS A 462 2.98 3.30 3.89
N CYS A 463 2.37 3.96 4.89
CA CYS A 463 1.36 3.34 5.78
C CYS A 463 -0.05 3.88 5.52
N SER A 464 -1.05 3.27 6.16
CA SER A 464 -2.42 3.78 6.14
C SER A 464 -3.17 3.42 7.43
N GLU A 465 -3.85 4.39 8.04
CA GLU A 465 -4.83 4.06 9.08
C GLU A 465 -6.08 3.43 8.44
N PHE A 466 -6.32 2.14 8.69
CA PHE A 466 -7.45 1.42 8.06
C PHE A 466 -8.83 1.76 8.66
N GLY A 467 -8.88 2.49 9.79
CA GLY A 467 -10.11 3.05 10.34
C GLY A 467 -11.16 2.01 10.77
N ILE A 468 -10.72 0.84 11.25
CA ILE A 468 -11.58 -0.28 11.66
C ILE A 468 -11.48 -0.43 13.17
N ALA A 469 -12.60 -0.31 13.88
CA ALA A 469 -12.64 -0.41 15.35
C ALA A 469 -11.94 -1.67 15.88
N PHE A 470 -12.22 -2.85 15.31
CA PHE A 470 -11.53 -4.09 15.69
C PHE A 470 -10.00 -4.05 15.50
N VAL A 471 -9.49 -3.36 14.47
CA VAL A 471 -8.02 -3.25 14.26
C VAL A 471 -7.41 -2.33 15.31
N ASN A 472 -8.10 -1.24 15.66
CA ASN A 472 -7.66 -0.32 16.71
C ASN A 472 -7.73 -0.99 18.11
N ASP A 473 -8.76 -1.79 18.39
CA ASP A 473 -8.89 -2.60 19.61
C ASP A 473 -7.77 -3.66 19.69
N ALA A 474 -7.52 -4.39 18.59
CA ALA A 474 -6.47 -5.40 18.50
C ALA A 474 -5.07 -4.80 18.65
N ALA A 475 -4.82 -3.63 18.04
CA ALA A 475 -3.59 -2.88 18.19
C ALA A 475 -3.38 -2.44 19.64
N SER A 476 -4.42 -1.87 20.27
CA SER A 476 -4.38 -1.45 21.67
C SER A 476 -4.11 -2.61 22.63
N ALA A 477 -4.71 -3.77 22.37
CA ALA A 477 -4.48 -4.99 23.15
C ALA A 477 -3.05 -5.54 22.97
N LEU A 478 -2.49 -5.46 21.75
CA LEU A 478 -1.09 -5.83 21.48
C LEU A 478 -0.12 -4.89 22.21
N VAL A 479 -0.24 -3.57 22.04
CA VAL A 479 0.59 -2.56 22.72
C VAL A 479 0.58 -2.78 24.23
N SER A 480 -0.62 -2.83 24.82
CA SER A 480 -0.81 -3.04 26.26
C SER A 480 -0.21 -4.35 26.76
N SER A 481 -0.12 -5.37 25.90
CA SER A 481 0.49 -6.66 26.25
C SER A 481 2.01 -6.64 26.12
N LEU A 482 2.57 -5.89 25.17
CA LEU A 482 4.01 -5.69 25.00
C LEU A 482 4.58 -4.84 26.15
N GLU A 483 3.94 -3.73 26.49
CA GLU A 483 4.29 -2.91 27.67
C GLU A 483 4.32 -3.77 28.94
N SER A 484 3.27 -4.54 29.19
CA SER A 484 3.17 -5.38 30.39
C SER A 484 4.26 -6.46 30.49
N VAL A 485 4.80 -6.98 29.39
CA VAL A 485 5.89 -7.97 29.44
C VAL A 485 7.28 -7.35 29.50
N LEU A 486 7.46 -6.13 28.97
CA LEU A 486 8.67 -5.33 29.16
C LEU A 486 8.81 -4.91 30.62
N ASP A 487 7.75 -4.34 31.21
CA ASP A 487 7.67 -3.95 32.63
C ASP A 487 7.96 -5.15 33.56
N ALA A 488 7.34 -6.31 33.29
CA ALA A 488 7.56 -7.52 34.06
C ALA A 488 8.95 -8.14 33.86
N SER A 489 9.64 -7.80 32.77
CA SER A 489 11.04 -8.13 32.54
C SER A 489 11.99 -7.11 33.18
N GLY A 490 11.52 -5.94 33.60
CA GLY A 490 12.37 -4.85 34.10
C GLY A 490 13.13 -4.11 33.00
N GLU A 491 12.63 -4.16 31.77
CA GLU A 491 13.13 -3.41 30.61
C GLU A 491 12.34 -2.10 30.47
N ASP A 492 12.93 -1.06 29.86
CA ASP A 492 12.23 0.21 29.64
C ASP A 492 11.02 0.04 28.68
N SER A 493 9.90 0.67 29.03
CA SER A 493 8.55 0.40 28.52
C SER A 493 8.24 1.03 27.15
N THR A 494 9.22 1.19 26.26
CA THR A 494 9.02 1.91 24.99
C THR A 494 8.47 1.01 23.89
N VAL A 495 7.14 1.02 23.73
CA VAL A 495 6.45 0.51 22.54
C VAL A 495 6.26 1.66 21.55
N GLN A 496 6.96 1.61 20.42
CA GLN A 496 6.93 2.61 19.35
C GLN A 496 6.05 2.12 18.20
N TRP A 497 4.75 1.91 18.49
CA TRP A 497 3.77 1.46 17.50
C TRP A 497 2.33 1.85 17.85
N GLY A 498 1.54 2.13 16.80
CA GLY A 498 0.09 2.38 16.84
C GLY A 498 -0.59 1.90 15.54
N SER A 499 -1.92 2.01 15.44
CA SER A 499 -2.67 1.49 14.29
C SER A 499 -2.50 2.29 13.01
N GLU A 500 -2.01 3.53 13.11
CA GLU A 500 -1.56 4.38 12.01
C GLU A 500 -0.32 3.82 11.27
N LEU A 501 0.49 2.99 11.94
CA LEU A 501 1.68 2.37 11.36
C LEU A 501 1.42 1.04 10.63
N VAL A 502 0.18 0.56 10.63
CA VAL A 502 -0.21 -0.62 9.82
C VAL A 502 -0.07 -0.25 8.35
N GLY A 503 0.49 -1.15 7.55
CA GLY A 503 0.91 -0.85 6.17
C GLY A 503 2.43 -0.76 6.05
N CYS A 504 3.13 -0.32 7.10
CA CYS A 504 4.59 -0.37 7.17
C CYS A 504 5.13 -1.31 8.26
N LEU A 505 4.46 -1.37 9.40
CA LEU A 505 4.80 -2.26 10.52
C LEU A 505 3.50 -2.86 11.08
N PRO A 506 3.16 -4.13 10.79
CA PRO A 506 3.75 -4.96 9.74
C PRO A 506 3.57 -4.33 8.36
N SER A 507 4.54 -4.57 7.47
CA SER A 507 4.47 -4.02 6.11
C SER A 507 3.46 -4.77 5.25
N LEU A 508 2.72 -3.99 4.46
CA LEU A 508 1.90 -4.43 3.34
C LEU A 508 2.48 -3.96 2.00
N SER A 509 3.61 -3.23 2.00
CA SER A 509 4.26 -2.65 0.80
C SER A 509 5.04 -3.70 -0.04
N GLY A 510 4.80 -4.99 0.19
CA GLY A 510 5.44 -6.09 -0.53
C GLY A 510 6.92 -6.31 -0.20
N ILE A 511 7.37 -5.87 0.98
CA ILE A 511 8.75 -5.88 1.47
C ILE A 511 8.73 -5.94 3.00
N ARG A 512 9.78 -6.48 3.63
CA ARG A 512 9.87 -6.62 5.08
C ARG A 512 9.97 -5.28 5.80
N ALA A 513 9.34 -5.15 6.96
CA ALA A 513 9.27 -3.91 7.73
C ALA A 513 10.64 -3.29 8.05
N ASP A 514 11.67 -4.12 8.22
CA ASP A 514 13.07 -3.76 8.46
C ASP A 514 13.91 -3.47 7.20
N GLU A 515 13.39 -3.67 5.98
CA GLU A 515 14.15 -3.63 4.69
C GLU A 515 13.76 -2.52 3.67
N GLN A 516 12.55 -1.99 3.74
CA GLN A 516 11.99 -0.93 2.86
C GLN A 516 12.56 0.46 3.18
N ARG A 517 13.38 1.14 2.34
CA ARG A 517 14.14 2.45 2.47
C ARG A 517 14.23 3.35 3.74
N LEU A 518 15.42 3.93 3.97
CA LEU A 518 15.74 4.89 5.05
C LEU A 518 15.59 6.33 4.54
N HIS A 519 15.21 7.31 5.38
CA HIS A 519 15.01 8.68 4.88
C HIS A 519 16.32 9.31 4.48
N ASN A 520 17.36 9.13 5.31
CA ASN A 520 18.70 9.60 4.98
C ASN A 520 19.27 8.92 3.72
N GLU A 521 18.92 7.68 3.42
CA GLU A 521 19.34 7.01 2.20
C GLU A 521 18.57 7.51 0.96
N SER A 522 17.29 7.85 1.08
CA SER A 522 16.50 8.46 0.01
C SER A 522 16.94 9.88 -0.30
N LEU A 523 17.14 10.71 0.74
CA LEU A 523 17.69 12.06 0.58
C LEU A 523 19.15 12.02 0.09
N GLY A 524 19.94 11.03 0.54
CA GLY A 524 21.29 10.74 0.07
C GLY A 524 21.34 10.43 -1.44
N GLU A 525 20.31 9.77 -1.96
CA GLU A 525 20.17 9.50 -3.39
C GLU A 525 19.95 10.80 -4.19
N ILE A 526 19.07 11.69 -3.70
CA ILE A 526 18.76 12.99 -4.32
C ILE A 526 19.97 13.93 -4.25
N THR A 527 20.62 14.09 -3.08
CA THR A 527 21.78 15.00 -2.94
C THR A 527 22.97 14.55 -3.79
N THR A 528 23.15 13.23 -3.99
CA THR A 528 24.16 12.70 -4.91
C THR A 528 23.85 13.11 -6.35
N TRP A 529 22.60 13.03 -6.78
CA TRP A 529 22.19 13.44 -8.13
C TRP A 529 22.36 14.95 -8.36
N LEU A 530 21.96 15.78 -7.38
CA LEU A 530 22.13 17.24 -7.43
C LEU A 530 23.60 17.66 -7.56
N SER A 531 24.53 16.93 -6.93
CA SER A 531 25.97 17.23 -7.00
C SER A 531 26.56 17.17 -8.42
N SER A 532 25.90 16.46 -9.34
CA SER A 532 26.23 16.39 -10.77
C SER A 532 25.35 17.28 -11.66
N HIS A 533 24.29 17.88 -11.11
CA HIS A 533 23.31 18.70 -11.82
C HIS A 533 23.16 20.07 -11.15
N PRO A 534 24.20 20.94 -11.16
CA PRO A 534 24.19 22.22 -10.44
C PRO A 534 23.25 23.28 -11.02
N GLU A 535 22.71 23.05 -12.22
CA GLU A 535 21.77 23.95 -12.92
C GLU A 535 20.31 23.45 -12.83
N ASP A 536 20.04 22.40 -12.03
CA ASP A 536 18.70 21.86 -11.78
C ASP A 536 18.17 22.21 -10.38
N LEU A 537 16.84 22.19 -10.24
CA LEU A 537 16.12 22.35 -8.97
C LEU A 537 15.09 21.23 -8.76
N VAL A 538 15.00 20.72 -7.53
CA VAL A 538 14.02 19.70 -7.11
C VAL A 538 13.12 20.24 -6.00
N VAL A 539 11.81 20.09 -6.18
CA VAL A 539 10.82 20.28 -5.12
C VAL A 539 10.58 18.93 -4.46
N ILE A 540 10.73 18.85 -3.14
CA ILE A 540 10.45 17.64 -2.35
C ILE A 540 9.23 17.91 -1.49
N TYR A 541 8.09 17.35 -1.86
CA TYR A 541 6.94 17.25 -0.98
C TYR A 541 7.15 16.08 -0.02
N THR A 542 7.05 16.39 1.27
CA THR A 542 7.20 15.42 2.37
C THR A 542 5.87 15.24 3.07
N GLU A 543 5.31 14.04 2.97
CA GLU A 543 4.14 13.65 3.75
C GLU A 543 4.63 13.11 5.11
N ILE A 544 4.51 13.91 6.17
CA ILE A 544 4.98 13.55 7.51
C ILE A 544 3.84 12.85 8.27
N GLY A 545 4.11 11.63 8.75
CA GLY A 545 3.14 10.91 9.57
C GLY A 545 2.99 11.38 11.01
N ASP A 546 1.81 11.13 11.55
CA ASP A 546 1.41 11.51 12.91
C ASP A 546 2.31 10.86 13.99
N ASP A 547 2.85 9.68 13.71
CA ASP A 547 3.81 8.93 14.51
C ASP A 547 5.17 9.66 14.66
N VAL A 548 5.63 10.39 13.64
CA VAL A 548 6.87 11.20 13.70
C VAL A 548 6.74 12.28 14.78
N SER A 549 5.56 12.89 14.88
CA SER A 549 5.22 13.84 15.94
C SER A 549 5.01 13.13 17.28
N THR A 550 4.23 12.04 17.29
CA THR A 550 3.91 11.24 18.48
C THR A 550 5.16 10.72 19.21
N TYR A 551 6.17 10.29 18.46
CA TYR A 551 7.45 9.81 18.99
C TYR A 551 8.53 10.90 19.09
N SER A 552 8.15 12.17 18.92
CA SER A 552 9.03 13.36 19.09
C SER A 552 10.26 13.38 18.18
N GLN A 553 10.09 13.05 16.90
CA GLN A 553 11.17 12.92 15.91
C GLN A 553 11.22 14.03 14.85
N ILE A 554 10.36 15.05 14.97
CA ILE A 554 10.35 16.22 14.07
C ILE A 554 11.73 16.92 14.07
N ASP A 555 12.32 17.19 15.23
CA ASP A 555 13.65 17.81 15.32
C ASP A 555 14.73 16.99 14.60
N ALA A 556 14.70 15.66 14.75
CA ALA A 556 15.64 14.75 14.09
C ALA A 556 15.45 14.71 12.56
N LEU A 557 14.21 14.85 12.08
CA LEU A 557 13.87 14.97 10.66
C LEU A 557 14.39 16.30 10.08
N LEU A 558 14.21 17.41 10.80
CA LEU A 558 14.71 18.73 10.37
C LEU A 558 16.24 18.81 10.41
N GLU A 559 16.89 18.21 11.40
CA GLU A 559 18.35 18.06 11.46
C GLU A 559 18.87 17.23 10.27
N LEU A 560 18.16 16.14 9.91
CA LEU A 560 18.51 15.33 8.75
C LEU A 560 18.41 16.13 7.43
N TYR A 561 17.34 16.90 7.23
CA TYR A 561 17.22 17.78 6.04
C TYR A 561 18.33 18.81 5.97
N THR A 562 18.58 19.52 7.07
CA THR A 562 19.63 20.54 7.17
C THR A 562 21.02 19.94 6.91
N THR A 563 21.28 18.75 7.44
CA THR A 563 22.56 18.04 7.25
C THR A 563 22.76 17.53 5.82
N THR A 564 21.68 17.11 5.15
CA THR A 564 21.78 16.47 3.82
C THR A 564 21.86 17.47 2.67
N PHE A 565 21.18 18.62 2.79
CA PHE A 565 21.09 19.62 1.73
C PHE A 565 21.82 20.93 2.06
N GLY A 566 21.94 21.31 3.33
CA GLY A 566 22.68 22.51 3.76
C GLY A 566 22.29 23.77 2.98
N ASP A 567 23.28 24.43 2.38
CA ASP A 567 23.09 25.67 1.63
C ASP A 567 22.20 25.53 0.37
N LEU A 568 21.95 24.31 -0.13
CA LEU A 568 21.07 24.05 -1.28
C LEU A 568 19.60 24.35 -0.98
N LEU A 569 19.19 24.38 0.29
CA LEU A 569 17.81 24.61 0.73
C LEU A 569 17.39 26.06 0.51
N PHE A 570 16.30 26.27 -0.23
CA PHE A 570 15.52 27.50 -0.15
C PHE A 570 14.49 27.35 0.97
N SER A 571 14.75 27.98 2.12
CA SER A 571 13.92 27.91 3.32
C SER A 571 12.89 29.05 3.41
N PRO A 572 11.89 28.97 4.32
CA PRO A 572 11.01 30.10 4.64
C PRO A 572 11.76 31.38 5.04
N SER A 573 12.90 31.26 5.75
CA SER A 573 13.73 32.42 6.08
C SER A 573 14.47 33.02 4.87
N ASN A 574 14.70 32.26 3.80
CA ASN A 574 15.20 32.79 2.53
C ASN A 574 14.06 33.49 1.76
N PHE A 575 12.85 32.94 1.80
CA PHE A 575 11.65 33.52 1.21
C PHE A 575 11.29 34.88 1.83
N ASP A 576 11.32 35.00 3.17
CA ASP A 576 11.14 36.27 3.87
C ASP A 576 12.22 37.30 3.47
N ALA A 577 13.48 36.87 3.34
CA ALA A 577 14.58 37.73 2.90
C ALA A 577 14.45 38.18 1.44
N ALA A 578 13.80 37.39 0.59
CA ALA A 578 13.43 37.74 -0.79
C ALA A 578 12.18 38.63 -0.88
N GLY A 579 11.50 38.91 0.24
CA GLY A 579 10.35 39.82 0.32
C GLY A 579 8.99 39.15 0.52
N GLY A 580 8.94 37.83 0.64
CA GLY A 580 7.72 37.09 0.99
C GLY A 580 6.68 36.97 -0.13
N ASP A 581 7.09 37.03 -1.41
CA ASP A 581 6.21 36.83 -2.57
C ASP A 581 6.85 35.83 -3.54
N TRP A 582 6.14 34.73 -3.82
CA TRP A 582 6.59 33.70 -4.78
C TRP A 582 6.61 34.19 -6.23
N ASN A 583 6.00 35.34 -6.51
CA ASN A 583 6.07 36.01 -7.81
C ASN A 583 7.23 37.00 -7.91
N GLY A 584 8.00 37.18 -6.84
CA GLY A 584 9.13 38.11 -6.76
C GLY A 584 10.44 37.60 -7.36
N PHE A 585 10.51 36.31 -7.73
CA PHE A 585 11.70 35.65 -8.28
C PHE A 585 11.34 34.45 -9.18
N THR A 586 12.22 34.09 -10.11
CA THR A 586 12.10 32.87 -10.94
C THR A 586 12.83 31.68 -10.31
N LEU A 587 12.60 30.46 -10.83
CA LEU A 587 13.37 29.29 -10.40
C LEU A 587 14.84 29.35 -10.87
N GLU A 588 15.10 29.90 -12.06
CA GLU A 588 16.45 30.19 -12.56
C GLU A 588 17.21 31.13 -11.62
N GLU A 589 16.55 32.16 -11.09
CA GLU A 589 17.16 33.08 -10.11
C GLU A 589 17.52 32.36 -8.80
N LEU A 590 16.73 31.39 -8.34
CA LEU A 590 17.08 30.55 -7.18
C LEU A 590 18.30 29.65 -7.48
N ILE A 591 18.30 28.97 -8.62
CA ILE A 591 19.41 28.11 -9.07
C ILE A 591 20.71 28.92 -9.15
N SER A 592 20.66 30.14 -9.70
CA SER A 592 21.81 31.05 -9.79
C SER A 592 22.38 31.48 -8.43
N GLN A 593 21.58 31.40 -7.36
CA GLN A 593 21.98 31.65 -5.97
C GLN A 593 22.51 30.39 -5.25
N GLY A 594 22.62 29.26 -5.96
CA GLY A 594 22.98 27.96 -5.41
C GLY A 594 21.85 27.26 -4.66
N LYS A 595 20.58 27.67 -4.89
CA LYS A 595 19.41 27.05 -4.29
C LYS A 595 18.81 26.03 -5.24
N GLN A 596 18.84 24.76 -4.83
CA GLN A 596 18.44 23.62 -5.66
C GLN A 596 17.33 22.77 -5.02
N VAL A 597 16.96 23.01 -3.77
CA VAL A 597 15.96 22.21 -3.05
C VAL A 597 14.92 23.10 -2.40
N ILE A 598 13.65 22.85 -2.70
CA ILE A 598 12.49 23.43 -2.00
C ILE A 598 11.80 22.29 -1.25
N LEU A 599 11.72 22.40 0.08
CA LEU A 599 11.00 21.43 0.90
C LEU A 599 9.55 21.91 1.14
N VAL A 600 8.59 21.06 0.83
CA VAL A 600 7.16 21.28 1.04
C VAL A 600 6.64 20.18 1.97
N THR A 601 5.66 20.46 2.82
CA THR A 601 5.16 19.48 3.80
C THR A 601 3.66 19.56 4.07
N THR A 602 3.11 18.43 4.46
CA THR A 602 1.96 18.29 5.38
C THR A 602 2.51 17.83 6.74
N PRO A 603 1.93 18.23 7.90
CA PRO A 603 0.69 19.01 8.07
C PRO A 603 0.86 20.54 8.29
N GLU A 604 2.03 21.03 8.70
CA GLU A 604 2.25 22.47 9.00
C GLU A 604 3.69 22.95 8.68
N ALA A 605 3.87 24.26 8.55
CA ALA A 605 5.15 24.87 8.18
C ALA A 605 6.16 24.84 9.35
N ASN A 606 7.44 24.82 9.01
CA ASN A 606 8.54 24.87 9.99
C ASN A 606 9.75 25.64 9.42
N ASP A 607 10.83 25.78 10.19
CA ASP A 607 12.01 26.58 9.82
C ASP A 607 12.71 26.14 8.51
N GLN A 608 12.47 24.90 8.03
CA GLN A 608 13.06 24.35 6.80
C GLN A 608 12.05 24.16 5.66
N MET A 609 10.75 23.97 5.97
CA MET A 609 9.75 23.45 5.02
C MET A 609 8.51 24.34 4.94
N PHE A 610 8.03 24.58 3.73
CA PHE A 610 6.79 25.32 3.48
C PHE A 610 5.56 24.42 3.65
N TYR A 611 4.51 24.90 4.31
CA TYR A 611 3.23 24.19 4.35
C TYR A 611 2.58 24.23 2.96
N MET A 612 2.22 23.06 2.40
CA MET A 612 1.74 22.92 1.02
C MET A 612 0.64 23.93 0.64
N ARG A 613 -0.29 24.24 1.56
CA ARG A 613 -1.47 25.10 1.30
C ARG A 613 -1.16 26.59 1.31
N GLU A 614 0.04 26.98 1.71
CA GLU A 614 0.50 28.37 1.80
C GLU A 614 1.54 28.73 0.72
N LEU A 615 1.92 27.78 -0.17
CA LEU A 615 2.66 28.13 -1.37
C LEU A 615 1.77 28.90 -2.35
N CYS A 616 2.34 29.93 -2.97
CA CYS A 616 1.70 30.71 -4.03
C CYS A 616 0.32 31.25 -3.63
N ALA A 617 -0.71 31.12 -4.46
CA ALA A 617 -2.10 31.47 -4.11
C ALA A 617 -2.86 30.34 -3.37
N GLY A 618 -2.19 29.22 -3.08
CA GLY A 618 -2.74 28.03 -2.46
C GLY A 618 -2.45 26.75 -3.25
N TRP A 619 -3.00 25.63 -2.79
CA TRP A 619 -2.83 24.30 -3.38
C TRP A 619 -4.16 23.61 -3.67
N ALA A 620 -4.27 22.92 -4.80
CA ALA A 620 -5.36 22.02 -5.14
C ALA A 620 -4.86 20.69 -5.73
N ASP A 621 -5.33 19.57 -5.18
CA ASP A 621 -5.25 18.27 -5.85
C ASP A 621 -6.48 18.08 -6.75
N VAL A 622 -6.32 17.58 -7.97
CA VAL A 622 -7.40 17.45 -8.96
C VAL A 622 -8.28 16.21 -8.70
N PRO A 623 -9.56 16.34 -8.31
CA PRO A 623 -10.45 15.19 -8.14
C PRO A 623 -10.96 14.67 -9.50
N SER A 624 -10.78 13.38 -9.76
CA SER A 624 -11.11 12.72 -11.02
C SER A 624 -12.63 12.56 -11.29
N SER A 625 -13.34 13.58 -11.81
CA SER A 625 -14.75 13.36 -12.24
C SER A 625 -15.48 14.30 -13.24
N THR A 626 -14.97 15.45 -13.71
CA THR A 626 -15.73 16.32 -14.65
C THR A 626 -14.89 17.10 -15.68
N THR A 627 -15.46 17.29 -16.89
CA THR A 627 -14.85 17.93 -18.07
C THR A 627 -14.79 19.46 -18.03
N GLY A 628 -13.76 20.05 -18.65
CA GLY A 628 -13.77 21.41 -19.20
C GLY A 628 -13.85 21.44 -20.74
N SER A 629 -13.74 22.63 -21.33
CA SER A 629 -13.40 22.84 -22.74
C SER A 629 -11.93 22.49 -23.04
N SER A 630 -11.53 22.37 -24.32
CA SER A 630 -10.11 22.20 -24.70
C SER A 630 -9.23 23.28 -24.07
N GLY A 631 -8.06 22.90 -23.54
CA GLY A 631 -7.16 23.79 -22.80
C GLY A 631 -7.65 24.18 -21.38
N THR A 632 -8.71 23.55 -20.87
CA THR A 632 -9.23 23.80 -19.51
C THR A 632 -9.64 22.51 -18.80
N PHE A 633 -9.50 22.48 -17.49
CA PHE A 633 -10.02 21.40 -16.63
C PHE A 633 -11.06 22.02 -15.69
N PHE A 634 -12.19 21.35 -15.47
CA PHE A 634 -13.41 21.97 -14.87
C PHE A 634 -13.94 23.26 -15.55
N GLY A 635 -13.40 23.64 -16.72
CA GLY A 635 -13.71 24.92 -17.38
C GLY A 635 -12.78 26.08 -17.00
N GLU A 636 -11.74 25.80 -16.21
CA GLU A 636 -10.71 26.74 -15.77
C GLU A 636 -9.33 26.35 -16.35
N MET A 637 -8.47 27.34 -16.61
CA MET A 637 -7.05 27.06 -16.85
C MET A 637 -6.39 26.85 -15.49
N MET A 638 -5.65 25.74 -15.32
CA MET A 638 -5.08 25.38 -14.01
C MET A 638 -3.87 26.25 -13.64
N ASN A 639 -3.17 26.78 -14.64
CA ASN A 639 -2.03 27.67 -14.49
C ASN A 639 -2.46 29.10 -14.10
N ALA A 640 -2.98 29.27 -12.87
CA ALA A 640 -3.59 30.51 -12.39
C ALA A 640 -2.91 31.09 -11.13
N GLY A 641 -1.73 30.60 -10.77
CA GLY A 641 -0.99 30.99 -9.57
C GLY A 641 -1.36 30.19 -8.31
N THR A 642 -2.38 29.33 -8.38
CA THR A 642 -2.60 28.22 -7.42
C THR A 642 -1.79 27.03 -7.92
N LEU A 643 -1.06 26.34 -7.04
CA LEU A 643 -0.39 25.09 -7.40
C LEU A 643 -1.41 23.96 -7.56
N VAL A 644 -1.45 23.35 -8.74
CA VAL A 644 -2.34 22.23 -9.05
C VAL A 644 -1.55 20.95 -9.25
N ARG A 645 -1.85 19.91 -8.46
CA ARG A 645 -1.29 18.55 -8.60
C ARG A 645 -2.32 17.57 -9.12
N ALA A 646 -1.94 16.77 -10.11
CA ALA A 646 -2.70 15.61 -10.58
C ALA A 646 -1.92 14.33 -10.28
N PHE A 647 -2.47 13.49 -9.40
CA PHE A 647 -1.92 12.19 -9.04
C PHE A 647 -3.00 11.12 -8.90
N LYS A 648 -2.62 9.85 -8.92
CA LYS A 648 -3.50 8.75 -8.53
C LYS A 648 -2.70 7.54 -8.08
N SER A 649 -2.90 7.11 -6.84
CA SER A 649 -2.35 5.85 -6.37
C SER A 649 -2.81 4.67 -7.23
N VAL A 650 -1.85 3.81 -7.58
CA VAL A 650 -2.07 2.53 -8.27
C VAL A 650 -1.91 1.32 -7.35
N LEU A 651 -1.80 1.54 -6.04
CA LEU A 651 -1.70 0.46 -5.06
C LEU A 651 -3.00 -0.38 -5.06
N HIS A 652 -2.83 -1.70 -5.08
CA HIS A 652 -3.91 -2.64 -5.36
C HIS A 652 -3.71 -3.95 -4.58
N TYR A 653 -4.81 -4.45 -3.99
CA TYR A 653 -4.81 -5.54 -3.03
C TYR A 653 -5.93 -6.51 -3.38
N ALA A 654 -5.57 -7.64 -4.01
CA ALA A 654 -6.52 -8.58 -4.60
C ALA A 654 -7.51 -7.87 -5.54
N THR A 655 -8.81 -7.77 -5.19
CA THR A 655 -9.84 -7.11 -5.99
C THR A 655 -10.11 -5.64 -5.62
N LEU A 656 -9.30 -5.06 -4.73
CA LEU A 656 -9.56 -3.77 -4.10
C LEU A 656 -8.41 -2.78 -4.37
N THR A 657 -8.74 -1.60 -4.89
CA THR A 657 -7.79 -0.48 -4.92
C THR A 657 -7.52 0.01 -3.51
N GLU A 658 -6.41 0.71 -3.26
CA GLU A 658 -6.15 1.41 -1.99
C GLU A 658 -7.35 2.26 -1.55
N ARG A 659 -7.96 3.03 -2.47
CA ARG A 659 -9.14 3.83 -2.17
C ARG A 659 -10.39 2.99 -1.86
N ALA A 660 -10.48 1.75 -2.34
CA ALA A 660 -11.53 0.82 -1.93
C ALA A 660 -11.26 0.24 -0.52
N LEU A 661 -9.99 0.09 -0.11
CA LEU A 661 -9.63 -0.25 1.29
C LEU A 661 -10.04 0.83 2.30
N SER A 662 -10.17 2.08 1.83
CA SER A 662 -10.68 3.22 2.58
C SER A 662 -12.15 3.55 2.27
N GLY A 663 -12.92 2.60 1.72
CA GLY A 663 -14.38 2.73 1.56
C GLY A 663 -14.87 3.50 0.32
N GLY A 664 -13.99 3.81 -0.63
CA GLY A 664 -14.31 4.58 -1.83
C GLY A 664 -14.90 3.76 -2.98
N SER A 665 -15.91 4.33 -3.66
CA SER A 665 -16.56 3.74 -4.84
C SER A 665 -15.68 3.74 -6.09
N VAL A 666 -15.77 2.74 -6.97
CA VAL A 666 -15.03 2.66 -8.24
C VAL A 666 -15.31 3.91 -9.09
N GLU A 667 -14.27 4.66 -9.47
CA GLU A 667 -14.39 5.82 -10.34
C GLU A 667 -14.40 5.42 -11.81
N LEU A 668 -15.15 6.16 -12.62
CA LEU A 668 -15.17 6.01 -14.07
C LEU A 668 -13.90 6.63 -14.66
N ASP A 669 -13.04 5.81 -15.27
CA ASP A 669 -11.94 6.26 -16.12
C ASP A 669 -12.41 6.35 -17.58
N THR A 670 -12.55 7.56 -18.10
CA THR A 670 -12.86 7.83 -19.51
C THR A 670 -12.01 9.01 -20.01
N ALA A 671 -11.84 9.16 -21.33
CA ALA A 671 -11.16 10.33 -21.89
C ALA A 671 -11.82 11.69 -21.50
N SER A 672 -13.09 11.66 -21.08
CA SER A 672 -13.82 12.82 -20.54
C SER A 672 -13.79 12.92 -19.00
N ARG A 673 -13.35 11.88 -18.30
CA ARG A 673 -13.23 11.80 -16.84
C ARG A 673 -12.03 10.90 -16.53
N PRO A 674 -10.78 11.37 -16.72
CA PRO A 674 -9.63 10.54 -16.43
C PRO A 674 -9.60 10.21 -14.93
N GLY A 675 -9.82 8.94 -14.61
CA GLY A 675 -9.79 8.34 -13.27
C GLY A 675 -8.38 8.01 -12.82
N HIS A 676 -7.45 7.95 -13.77
CA HIS A 676 -6.04 7.63 -13.58
C HIS A 676 -5.15 8.69 -14.25
N VAL A 677 -3.97 8.93 -13.67
CA VAL A 677 -2.90 9.73 -14.30
C VAL A 677 -1.95 8.75 -14.99
N ASN A 678 -2.11 8.58 -16.30
CA ASN A 678 -1.36 7.61 -17.10
C ASN A 678 -1.09 8.15 -18.51
N ALA A 679 -0.29 7.45 -19.31
CA ALA A 679 0.12 7.91 -20.65
C ALA A 679 -1.03 8.27 -21.62
N SER A 680 -2.25 7.75 -21.42
CA SER A 680 -3.42 8.08 -22.24
C SER A 680 -4.23 9.29 -21.76
N SER A 681 -4.10 9.66 -20.47
CA SER A 681 -4.81 10.77 -19.86
C SER A 681 -3.93 12.01 -19.63
N LEU A 682 -2.61 11.80 -19.43
CA LEU A 682 -1.62 12.86 -19.19
C LEU A 682 -1.70 14.05 -20.16
N PRO A 683 -1.85 13.87 -21.49
CA PRO A 683 -1.93 15.01 -22.41
C PRO A 683 -3.05 16.00 -22.07
N VAL A 684 -4.19 15.52 -21.52
CA VAL A 684 -5.30 16.39 -21.12
C VAL A 684 -4.93 17.29 -19.93
N PHE A 685 -4.11 16.79 -19.00
CA PHE A 685 -3.64 17.57 -17.84
C PHE A 685 -2.50 18.52 -18.23
N VAL A 686 -1.62 18.08 -19.14
CA VAL A 686 -0.54 18.90 -19.75
C VAL A 686 -1.14 20.11 -20.44
N ASP A 687 -2.06 19.89 -21.39
CA ASP A 687 -2.70 20.94 -22.21
C ASP A 687 -3.51 21.95 -21.37
N ALA A 688 -4.02 21.53 -20.21
CA ALA A 688 -4.81 22.35 -19.28
C ALA A 688 -3.94 23.20 -18.31
N GLY A 689 -2.62 23.08 -18.37
CA GLY A 689 -1.71 23.90 -17.56
C GLY A 689 -1.50 23.41 -16.12
N VAL A 690 -1.74 22.12 -15.82
CA VAL A 690 -1.50 21.57 -14.48
C VAL A 690 -0.01 21.67 -14.12
N ASN A 691 0.29 22.19 -12.93
CA ASN A 691 1.66 22.45 -12.49
C ASN A 691 2.45 21.19 -12.20
N ILE A 692 1.84 20.21 -11.51
CA ILE A 692 2.53 19.03 -10.97
C ILE A 692 1.82 17.78 -11.48
N LEU A 693 2.46 17.08 -12.41
CA LEU A 693 1.94 15.86 -13.04
C LEU A 693 2.61 14.64 -12.40
N ALA A 694 1.98 14.06 -11.37
CA ALA A 694 2.56 13.04 -10.49
C ALA A 694 1.92 11.65 -10.67
N PRO A 695 2.16 10.95 -11.79
CA PRO A 695 1.70 9.57 -11.99
C PRO A 695 2.47 8.57 -11.13
N ASP A 696 1.83 7.43 -10.92
CA ASP A 696 2.48 6.21 -10.45
C ASP A 696 2.92 5.30 -11.60
N GLY A 697 4.08 4.66 -11.41
CA GLY A 697 4.65 3.71 -12.34
C GLY A 697 5.28 4.40 -13.54
N LEU A 698 6.10 5.44 -13.26
CA LEU A 698 6.84 6.22 -14.24
C LEU A 698 7.56 5.29 -15.24
N ASP A 699 7.33 5.53 -16.52
CA ASP A 699 7.93 4.78 -17.63
C ASP A 699 8.06 5.68 -18.88
N GLY A 700 8.71 5.20 -19.93
CA GLY A 700 8.96 5.99 -21.13
C GLY A 700 7.70 6.38 -21.90
N ALA A 701 6.60 5.62 -21.76
CA ALA A 701 5.32 5.99 -22.35
C ALA A 701 4.65 7.13 -21.56
N ILE A 702 4.79 7.14 -20.24
CA ILE A 702 4.35 8.24 -19.37
C ILE A 702 5.14 9.52 -19.64
N MET A 703 6.48 9.45 -19.71
CA MET A 703 7.31 10.63 -20.00
C MET A 703 7.02 11.22 -21.38
N ALA A 704 6.87 10.38 -22.41
CA ALA A 704 6.51 10.83 -23.76
C ALA A 704 5.13 11.52 -23.81
N ALA A 705 4.21 11.16 -22.91
CA ALA A 705 2.89 11.79 -22.80
C ALA A 705 2.91 13.15 -22.07
N MET A 706 4.02 13.51 -21.41
CA MET A 706 4.25 14.85 -20.80
C MET A 706 4.97 15.83 -21.73
N VAL A 707 5.49 15.34 -22.87
CA VAL A 707 6.08 16.20 -23.89
C VAL A 707 4.95 17.01 -24.54
N TRP A 708 5.07 18.34 -24.58
CA TRP A 708 4.12 19.27 -25.21
C TRP A 708 4.74 20.11 -26.35
N SER A 709 6.07 20.25 -26.38
CA SER A 709 6.79 21.07 -27.36
C SER A 709 7.15 20.31 -28.64
N TRP A 710 8.34 19.72 -28.70
CA TRP A 710 8.91 19.11 -29.90
C TRP A 710 8.17 17.86 -30.40
N ALA A 711 8.19 17.66 -31.72
CA ALA A 711 7.85 16.37 -32.31
C ALA A 711 8.98 15.34 -32.10
N ALA A 712 8.68 14.06 -32.30
CA ALA A 712 9.66 13.00 -32.08
C ALA A 712 10.88 13.15 -33.01
N ASN A 713 12.07 13.24 -32.40
CA ASN A 713 13.37 13.48 -33.04
C ASN A 713 13.57 14.89 -33.67
N GLU A 714 12.74 15.87 -33.30
CA GLU A 714 12.95 17.28 -33.64
C GLU A 714 13.59 18.05 -32.46
N PRO A 715 14.34 19.13 -32.72
CA PRO A 715 14.79 19.61 -34.03
C PRO A 715 15.97 18.79 -34.55
N ASP A 716 16.02 18.52 -35.87
CA ASP A 716 17.31 18.18 -36.50
C ASP A 716 18.19 19.43 -36.58
N VAL A 717 18.92 19.70 -35.51
CA VAL A 717 19.88 20.81 -35.36
C VAL A 717 20.98 20.87 -36.43
N ASN A 718 21.17 19.83 -37.26
CA ASN A 718 22.09 19.86 -38.40
C ASN A 718 21.49 20.54 -39.64
N THR A 719 20.16 20.58 -39.74
CA THR A 719 19.44 21.10 -40.91
C THR A 719 18.47 22.24 -40.56
N ALA A 720 17.97 22.31 -39.33
CA ALA A 720 17.10 23.35 -38.84
C ALA A 720 17.84 24.69 -38.64
N SER A 721 17.26 25.78 -39.15
CA SER A 721 17.72 27.14 -38.87
C SER A 721 16.65 28.01 -38.21
N VAL A 722 15.39 27.59 -38.26
CA VAL A 722 14.23 28.22 -37.62
C VAL A 722 13.27 27.14 -37.11
N VAL A 723 12.32 27.54 -36.26
CA VAL A 723 11.37 26.62 -35.61
C VAL A 723 9.95 27.00 -35.98
N GLN A 724 9.11 26.00 -36.26
CA GLN A 724 7.67 26.19 -36.50
C GLN A 724 6.82 25.38 -35.51
N LEU A 725 5.69 25.95 -35.07
CA LEU A 725 4.56 25.19 -34.54
C LEU A 725 3.70 24.70 -35.71
N SER A 726 3.27 23.43 -35.66
CA SER A 726 2.33 22.81 -36.59
C SER A 726 0.91 22.79 -36.01
N ALA A 727 -0.08 23.29 -36.78
CA ALA A 727 -1.49 23.22 -36.39
C ALA A 727 -2.08 21.81 -36.39
N ALA A 728 -1.46 20.88 -37.12
CA ALA A 728 -2.00 19.54 -37.37
C ALA A 728 -1.88 18.61 -36.15
N ASP A 729 -0.86 18.82 -35.32
CA ASP A 729 -0.48 17.98 -34.18
C ASP A 729 -0.05 18.76 -32.93
N GLY A 730 0.07 20.09 -33.01
CA GLY A 730 0.47 20.93 -31.88
C GLY A 730 1.97 20.90 -31.56
N ARG A 731 2.79 20.32 -32.45
CA ARG A 731 4.21 20.06 -32.21
C ARG A 731 5.14 21.05 -32.88
N TRP A 732 6.32 21.19 -32.30
CA TRP A 732 7.40 22.01 -32.83
C TRP A 732 8.30 21.19 -33.75
N TYR A 733 8.69 21.79 -34.87
CA TYR A 733 9.55 21.19 -35.89
C TYR A 733 10.68 22.15 -36.24
N GLY A 734 11.90 21.62 -36.41
CA GLY A 734 13.02 22.35 -36.98
C GLY A 734 12.91 22.38 -38.51
N VAL A 735 13.07 23.54 -39.13
CA VAL A 735 13.05 23.67 -40.59
C VAL A 735 14.21 24.52 -41.12
N ALA A 736 14.66 24.21 -42.34
CA ALA A 736 15.90 24.73 -42.90
C ALA A 736 15.86 26.21 -43.30
N ASP A 737 14.67 26.75 -43.54
CA ASP A 737 14.41 28.18 -43.68
C ASP A 737 12.93 28.45 -43.40
N SER A 738 12.55 29.73 -43.27
CA SER A 738 11.18 30.08 -42.92
C SER A 738 10.19 30.06 -44.10
N SER A 739 10.60 29.82 -45.35
CA SER A 739 9.74 30.02 -46.53
C SER A 739 8.54 29.07 -46.63
N SER A 740 8.53 27.97 -45.89
CA SER A 740 7.38 27.06 -45.73
C SER A 740 6.42 27.45 -44.59
N ILE A 741 6.75 28.46 -43.80
CA ILE A 741 6.02 28.82 -42.58
C ILE A 741 4.99 29.92 -42.90
N SER A 742 3.71 29.60 -42.77
CA SER A 742 2.59 30.46 -43.20
C SER A 742 2.37 31.71 -42.33
N HIS A 743 2.69 31.63 -41.04
CA HIS A 743 2.41 32.67 -40.05
C HIS A 743 3.62 32.96 -39.14
N VAL A 744 3.54 34.03 -38.36
CA VAL A 744 4.43 34.37 -37.24
C VAL A 744 3.62 34.34 -35.95
N ALA A 745 4.14 33.68 -34.92
CA ALA A 745 3.53 33.66 -33.60
C ALA A 745 3.81 34.97 -32.85
N CYS A 746 2.76 35.58 -32.29
CA CYS A 746 2.84 36.85 -31.57
C CYS A 746 2.26 36.68 -30.16
N VAL A 747 3.09 36.82 -29.12
CA VAL A 747 2.69 36.75 -27.70
C VAL A 747 2.36 38.14 -27.16
N SER A 748 1.33 38.26 -26.33
CA SER A 748 1.00 39.53 -25.68
C SER A 748 2.02 39.89 -24.59
N SER A 749 2.45 41.15 -24.56
CA SER A 749 3.34 41.68 -23.52
C SER A 749 2.70 41.83 -22.14
N SER A 750 1.40 41.55 -21.99
CA SER A 750 0.65 41.68 -20.73
C SER A 750 0.06 40.38 -20.18
N ASN A 751 -0.02 39.33 -21.00
CA ASN A 751 -0.45 38.00 -20.58
C ASN A 751 0.07 36.97 -21.60
N ARG A 752 0.98 36.09 -21.20
CA ARG A 752 1.60 35.13 -22.10
C ARG A 752 0.65 34.02 -22.60
N THR A 753 -0.52 33.82 -21.97
CA THR A 753 -1.57 32.93 -22.53
C THR A 753 -2.39 33.60 -23.64
N THR A 754 -2.18 34.90 -23.92
CA THR A 754 -2.85 35.61 -25.02
C THR A 754 -1.96 35.67 -26.26
N TRP A 755 -2.33 34.91 -27.29
CA TRP A 755 -1.60 34.83 -28.56
C TRP A 755 -2.38 35.42 -29.72
N GLN A 756 -1.64 35.87 -30.75
CA GLN A 756 -2.13 36.18 -32.08
C GLN A 756 -1.19 35.56 -33.11
N VAL A 757 -1.69 35.34 -34.32
CA VAL A 757 -0.87 34.96 -35.47
C VAL A 757 -1.03 35.99 -36.58
N VAL A 758 0.05 36.29 -37.30
CA VAL A 758 0.04 37.20 -38.46
C VAL A 758 0.67 36.50 -39.66
N SER A 759 0.23 36.83 -40.88
CA SER A 759 0.82 36.24 -42.09
C SER A 759 2.31 36.51 -42.18
N GLN A 760 3.07 35.52 -42.67
CA GLN A 760 4.53 35.58 -42.76
C GLN A 760 5.06 36.89 -43.36
N GLY A 761 6.07 37.49 -42.70
CA GLY A 761 6.67 38.76 -43.12
C GLY A 761 5.95 40.02 -42.60
N SER A 762 4.86 39.85 -41.85
CA SER A 762 4.21 40.94 -41.10
C SER A 762 4.86 41.14 -39.73
N SER A 763 4.78 42.36 -39.19
CA SER A 763 5.10 42.63 -37.78
C SER A 763 3.95 42.22 -36.86
N CYS A 764 4.27 41.84 -35.62
CA CYS A 764 3.26 41.67 -34.58
C CYS A 764 2.54 42.99 -34.26
N PRO A 765 1.25 42.96 -33.87
CA PRO A 765 0.49 44.17 -33.52
C PRO A 765 0.98 44.87 -32.24
N ASP A 766 0.56 46.12 -32.04
CA ASP A 766 0.87 46.88 -30.81
C ASP A 766 0.46 46.10 -29.55
N GLY A 767 1.38 45.96 -28.59
CA GLY A 767 1.18 45.15 -27.38
C GLY A 767 1.48 43.66 -27.53
N TYR A 768 2.01 43.24 -28.68
CA TYR A 768 2.50 41.89 -28.95
C TYR A 768 3.94 41.92 -29.47
N ALA A 769 4.68 40.84 -29.21
CA ALA A 769 6.03 40.60 -29.74
C ALA A 769 6.10 39.22 -30.38
N THR A 770 7.12 38.98 -31.20
CA THR A 770 7.48 37.60 -31.60
C THR A 770 7.89 36.81 -30.35
N GLY A 771 7.68 35.49 -30.38
CA GLY A 771 7.92 34.67 -29.20
C GLY A 771 7.74 33.17 -29.46
N ALA A 772 8.00 32.39 -28.43
CA ALA A 772 7.68 30.97 -28.34
C ALA A 772 6.99 30.68 -27.00
N PRO A 773 6.10 29.67 -26.92
CA PRO A 773 5.55 29.21 -25.65
C PRO A 773 6.63 28.75 -24.67
N HIS A 774 6.53 29.15 -23.41
CA HIS A 774 7.39 28.64 -22.31
C HIS A 774 6.76 27.44 -21.60
N LEU A 775 5.43 27.35 -21.63
CA LEU A 775 4.62 26.37 -20.90
C LEU A 775 3.62 25.67 -21.84
N ALA A 776 3.12 24.50 -21.45
CA ALA A 776 2.14 23.76 -22.25
C ALA A 776 0.84 24.55 -22.43
N VAL A 777 0.38 25.27 -21.40
CA VAL A 777 -0.80 26.14 -21.48
C VAL A 777 -0.67 27.25 -22.54
N GLU A 778 0.54 27.79 -22.73
CA GLU A 778 0.83 28.77 -23.78
C GLU A 778 0.83 28.12 -25.17
N ASN A 779 1.35 26.89 -25.28
CA ASN A 779 1.35 26.12 -26.52
C ASN A 779 -0.09 25.79 -26.95
N SER A 780 -0.94 25.34 -26.03
CA SER A 780 -2.38 25.12 -26.24
C SER A 780 -3.10 26.39 -26.70
N ALA A 781 -2.78 27.54 -26.10
CA ALA A 781 -3.38 28.82 -26.47
C ALA A 781 -2.96 29.28 -27.87
N LEU A 782 -1.67 29.19 -28.21
CA LEU A 782 -1.16 29.50 -29.54
C LEU A 782 -1.73 28.55 -30.60
N LEU A 783 -1.78 27.24 -30.31
CA LEU A 783 -2.34 26.22 -31.19
C LEU A 783 -3.81 26.50 -31.52
N THR A 784 -4.61 26.88 -30.51
CA THR A 784 -6.03 27.24 -30.69
C THR A 784 -6.20 28.41 -31.66
N VAL A 785 -5.33 29.42 -31.57
CA VAL A 785 -5.34 30.59 -32.47
C VAL A 785 -4.87 30.20 -33.88
N LEU A 786 -3.83 29.37 -34.01
CA LEU A 786 -3.31 28.93 -35.30
C LEU A 786 -4.29 28.02 -36.06
N GLN A 787 -4.97 27.10 -35.36
CA GLN A 787 -5.99 26.22 -35.94
C GLN A 787 -7.24 26.97 -36.42
N ALA A 788 -7.49 28.19 -35.92
CA ALA A 788 -8.57 29.04 -36.41
C ALA A 788 -8.30 29.61 -37.82
N GLU A 789 -7.03 29.70 -38.23
CA GLU A 789 -6.65 30.09 -39.60
C GLU A 789 -6.75 28.90 -40.57
N ALA A 790 -6.09 27.78 -40.26
CA ALA A 790 -6.24 26.50 -40.96
C ALA A 790 -5.73 25.30 -40.14
N SER A 791 -6.26 24.10 -40.41
CA SER A 791 -5.83 22.85 -39.75
C SER A 791 -4.41 22.39 -40.09
N ASP A 792 -3.85 22.91 -41.18
CA ASP A 792 -2.48 22.66 -41.67
C ASP A 792 -1.60 23.93 -41.63
N ALA A 793 -2.05 24.96 -40.91
CA ALA A 793 -1.27 26.18 -40.72
C ALA A 793 0.01 25.92 -39.89
N THR A 794 0.98 26.81 -40.06
CA THR A 794 2.30 26.77 -39.40
C THR A 794 2.68 28.16 -38.92
N ALA A 795 3.19 28.28 -37.69
CA ALA A 795 3.62 29.56 -37.12
C ALA A 795 5.11 29.55 -36.74
N LEU A 796 5.84 30.58 -37.16
CA LEU A 796 7.25 30.78 -36.81
C LEU A 796 7.35 31.11 -35.32
N LEU A 797 8.17 30.35 -34.60
CA LEU A 797 8.48 30.55 -33.20
C LEU A 797 9.86 31.22 -33.04
N GLU A 798 9.98 32.10 -32.05
CA GLU A 798 11.27 32.69 -31.66
C GLU A 798 11.98 31.78 -30.65
N VAL A 799 12.72 30.79 -31.16
CA VAL A 799 13.45 29.78 -30.37
C VAL A 799 14.95 29.84 -30.71
N ASN A 800 15.80 29.82 -29.69
CA ASN A 800 17.25 29.80 -29.85
C ASN A 800 17.79 28.36 -29.91
N LEU A 801 18.07 27.86 -31.11
CA LEU A 801 18.61 26.52 -31.33
C LEU A 801 20.09 26.35 -30.94
N THR A 802 20.81 27.41 -30.57
CA THR A 802 22.27 27.39 -30.37
C THR A 802 22.73 26.42 -29.27
N ASN A 803 21.90 26.21 -28.25
CA ASN A 803 22.20 25.37 -27.09
C ASN A 803 21.40 24.05 -27.07
N PHE A 804 20.57 23.78 -28.08
CA PHE A 804 19.70 22.61 -28.05
C PHE A 804 20.53 21.31 -28.11
N PRO A 805 20.30 20.33 -27.22
CA PRO A 805 21.06 19.08 -27.19
C PRO A 805 20.90 18.31 -28.51
N VAL A 806 22.02 18.01 -29.16
CA VAL A 806 22.02 17.21 -30.40
C VAL A 806 21.66 15.77 -30.06
N ILE A 807 20.48 15.30 -30.50
CA ILE A 807 20.15 13.86 -30.47
C ILE A 807 21.15 13.12 -31.37
N SER A 808 22.21 12.60 -30.77
CA SER A 808 23.27 11.97 -31.54
C SER A 808 22.80 10.61 -32.06
N ALA A 809 23.09 10.32 -33.34
CA ALA A 809 22.79 9.00 -33.92
C ALA A 809 23.47 7.84 -33.16
N ALA A 810 24.54 8.11 -32.40
CA ALA A 810 25.16 7.16 -31.50
C ALA A 810 24.33 6.93 -30.23
N GLY A 811 23.72 7.96 -29.65
CA GLY A 811 22.82 7.86 -28.50
C GLY A 811 21.53 7.11 -28.84
N GLN A 812 20.91 7.41 -29.98
CA GLN A 812 19.75 6.65 -30.46
C GLN A 812 20.12 5.18 -30.70
N ALA A 813 21.23 4.92 -31.40
CA ALA A 813 21.68 3.55 -31.66
C ALA A 813 22.06 2.77 -30.39
N ALA A 814 22.51 3.45 -29.32
CA ALA A 814 22.77 2.83 -28.02
C ALA A 814 21.46 2.41 -27.35
N TYR A 815 20.47 3.30 -27.29
CA TYR A 815 19.13 2.98 -26.78
C TYR A 815 18.46 1.84 -27.58
N ASP A 816 18.47 1.92 -28.91
CA ASP A 816 17.93 0.89 -29.81
C ASP A 816 18.62 -0.47 -29.65
N ALA A 817 19.91 -0.48 -29.25
CA ALA A 817 20.69 -1.68 -28.97
C ALA A 817 20.50 -2.23 -27.55
N GLY A 818 19.78 -1.52 -26.67
CA GLY A 818 19.65 -1.85 -25.26
C GLY A 818 20.89 -1.55 -24.41
N ASP A 819 21.78 -0.68 -24.87
CA ASP A 819 23.06 -0.38 -24.22
C ASP A 819 22.89 0.67 -23.11
N THR A 820 22.94 0.23 -21.86
CA THR A 820 22.84 1.07 -20.66
C THR A 820 24.17 1.69 -20.23
N SER A 821 25.29 1.41 -20.91
CA SER A 821 26.59 1.95 -20.52
C SER A 821 26.69 3.48 -20.65
N SER A 822 25.85 4.09 -21.50
CA SER A 822 25.80 5.55 -21.64
C SER A 822 25.14 6.27 -20.46
N SER A 823 24.22 5.65 -19.71
CA SER A 823 23.64 6.29 -18.51
C SER A 823 24.70 6.44 -17.42
N GLN A 824 25.52 5.39 -17.22
CA GLN A 824 26.68 5.41 -16.32
C GLN A 824 27.73 6.45 -16.73
N SER A 825 27.81 6.82 -18.02
CA SER A 825 28.79 7.79 -18.51
C SER A 825 28.42 9.27 -18.25
N ARG A 826 27.20 9.56 -17.79
CA ARG A 826 26.75 10.93 -17.48
C ARG A 826 27.22 11.42 -16.09
N ILE A 827 27.70 10.55 -15.19
CA ILE A 827 28.21 10.91 -13.85
C ILE A 827 29.53 10.16 -13.55
N GLY A 828 30.46 10.81 -12.83
CA GLY A 828 31.79 10.27 -12.51
C GLY A 828 31.82 9.04 -11.58
N ALA A 829 32.95 8.33 -11.59
CA ALA A 829 33.10 7.00 -10.99
C ALA A 829 33.47 6.95 -9.48
N ASP A 830 33.30 5.75 -8.92
CA ASP A 830 33.69 5.21 -7.59
C ASP A 830 32.84 5.54 -6.35
N GLY A 831 32.37 4.49 -5.67
CA GLY A 831 31.65 4.54 -4.39
C GLY A 831 30.97 3.22 -3.99
N THR A 832 31.72 2.23 -3.53
CA THR A 832 31.21 0.86 -3.25
C THR A 832 30.50 0.68 -1.91
N GLY A 833 29.23 0.27 -1.96
CA GLY A 833 28.63 -0.84 -1.17
C GLY A 833 28.51 -0.76 0.38
N GLY A 834 27.26 -0.80 0.88
CA GLY A 834 26.92 -1.15 2.28
C GLY A 834 25.49 -0.79 2.69
N SER A 835 24.63 -1.80 2.91
CA SER A 835 23.30 -1.82 3.60
C SER A 835 22.98 -0.65 4.57
N GLY A 836 21.78 -0.04 4.63
CA GLY A 836 20.39 -0.53 4.46
C GLY A 836 19.66 -0.91 5.79
N SER A 837 18.69 -0.13 6.37
CA SER A 837 17.48 -0.55 7.22
C SER A 837 16.60 0.60 7.90
N THR A 838 15.24 0.69 7.84
CA THR A 838 14.39 1.36 6.77
C THR A 838 12.76 1.28 6.97
N VAL A 839 11.81 2.25 6.65
CA VAL A 839 10.23 2.29 6.74
C VAL A 839 9.32 3.57 7.20
N SER A 840 8.30 4.14 6.45
CA SER A 840 7.77 5.57 6.41
C SER A 840 6.29 5.95 5.93
N GLY A 841 5.92 7.28 5.84
CA GLY A 841 4.65 8.13 5.78
C GLY A 841 3.33 7.80 5.01
N ALA A 842 2.40 8.76 4.80
CA ALA A 842 1.16 8.97 5.58
C ALA A 842 -0.10 9.37 4.72
N ALA A 843 -1.31 9.50 5.34
CA ALA A 843 -2.48 10.33 4.89
C ALA A 843 -3.75 10.09 5.76
N THR A 844 -4.52 11.13 6.14
CA THR A 844 -5.73 11.01 7.01
C THR A 844 -7.06 11.46 6.38
N THR A 845 -8.04 10.54 6.23
CA THR A 845 -9.42 10.59 6.78
C THR A 845 -10.44 9.62 6.12
N THR A 846 -11.24 8.95 6.97
CA THR A 846 -12.54 8.28 6.68
C THR A 846 -12.60 6.94 5.89
N THR A 847 -11.90 5.93 6.44
CA THR A 847 -12.49 4.65 6.90
C THR A 847 -13.26 3.72 5.92
N THR A 848 -12.66 2.57 5.55
CA THR A 848 -13.04 1.21 6.04
C THR A 848 -12.74 0.05 5.05
N THR A 849 -12.36 -1.10 5.62
CA THR A 849 -12.39 -2.48 5.08
C THR A 849 -11.19 -3.03 4.28
N THR A 850 -10.20 -3.60 4.98
CA THR A 850 -9.44 -4.78 4.45
C THR A 850 -8.62 -5.56 5.46
N TRP A 851 -7.96 -4.92 6.45
CA TRP A 851 -7.39 -5.71 7.55
C TRP A 851 -8.48 -6.43 8.33
N SER A 852 -9.64 -5.79 8.45
CA SER A 852 -10.90 -6.48 8.67
C SER A 852 -11.09 -7.59 7.64
N LEU A 853 -11.25 -7.34 6.33
CA LEU A 853 -11.58 -8.41 5.39
C LEU A 853 -10.59 -9.60 5.34
N ALA A 854 -9.30 -9.44 5.63
CA ALA A 854 -8.39 -10.58 5.73
C ALA A 854 -8.60 -11.37 7.05
N VAL A 855 -8.73 -10.66 8.17
CA VAL A 855 -8.90 -11.25 9.51
C VAL A 855 -10.37 -11.71 9.73
N ILE A 856 -11.33 -10.83 9.48
CA ILE A 856 -12.78 -11.07 9.33
C ILE A 856 -13.13 -12.01 8.19
N ALA A 857 -12.39 -12.23 7.10
CA ALA A 857 -12.73 -13.32 6.15
C ALA A 857 -12.00 -14.64 6.44
N ALA A 858 -10.82 -14.61 7.06
CA ALA A 858 -10.24 -15.81 7.66
C ALA A 858 -11.17 -16.30 8.78
N MET A 859 -11.80 -15.36 9.50
CA MET A 859 -12.85 -15.62 10.48
C MET A 859 -14.24 -15.79 9.87
N THR A 860 -14.66 -15.15 8.78
CA THR A 860 -16.02 -15.37 8.24
C THR A 860 -16.12 -16.62 7.39
N LEU A 861 -15.03 -17.18 6.88
CA LEU A 861 -14.98 -18.60 6.48
C LEU A 861 -14.75 -19.55 7.67
N TRP A 862 -14.44 -19.02 8.86
CA TRP A 862 -14.46 -19.75 10.15
C TRP A 862 -15.85 -19.77 10.81
N MET A 863 -16.71 -18.79 10.48
CA MET A 863 -18.00 -18.49 11.12
C MET A 863 -19.22 -19.03 10.38
N ASN A 864 -19.05 -19.59 9.18
CA ASN A 864 -20.11 -19.81 8.20
C ASN A 864 -20.11 -21.23 7.63
#